data_AF-A0A2B7Z3K2-F1
#
_entry.id   AF-A0A2B7Z3K2-F1
#
_cell.length_a   1.000
_cell.length_b   1.000
_cell.length_c   1.000
_cell.angle_alpha   90.00
_cell.angle_beta   90.00
_cell.angle_gamma   90.00
#
_symmetry.space_group_name_H-M   'P 1'
#
loop_
_entity.id
_entity.type
_entity.pdbx_description
1 polymer ?
#
loop_
_entity_poly.entity_id
_entity_poly.type
_entity_poly.pdbx_seq_one_letter_code
_entity_poly.pdbx_strand_id
1 'polypeptide(L)'
;MVQQDVQEVSQLVQALNAAAGGKKQAGKKSFTCKKTTFPIAGSDGISVDSWRFRDWDYKRDDLPTYARGLFTTRNRQNQPEIAVRGYDKFFNTDEVNATQWRNIENNTKGPYELSVKENGCIIFISGLEDGTLLVCSKHSTGARADVTVSHSLAGEGWVKRHVESVGKTVKGLAQELRAMNATAVGELCDDRFEEHVLAYPEEAAGLYLHGINFNLPEFMTLSGPEVHKFADEWGFKKAEYILKDNVSDVKSFLEQCAETGSWDGRDTEGFVIRCKTREGGGPYRDWFFKYKFEEPYLMYRQWREATKAIISGKPPKYRKHIAITEEYLKYARHQLQQNPNLGRLYNQNHGIIAMRNGFLRDRGLKGSEIIALELEKGDAAPPVAQDVVIVPIASIGCGKTTVALGLVNLFGWGHVQNDNIQGQKNRPKRFADALVNNLMERKVVIADRNNHMKRERHQIISDVRRSIPEARFIALHYVHEPKADMLDEIRLVTQQRVLERGDNHQTIRAASKRPDEIIGIMEGFLHRFEGADAERHPDCEFDEVIDLDVSASSRENLEKIVSVLRTSYPKLLDGKSPTSADLDNAVTQAMSDYTVEMKHDLSFGGGQKKAGKPTQANNFSPPDPDYLARRVDYFNISVPTYEITSLLSSLFPPSTPPELSKLYKHLLNSRRIQPSFHITLIHRASSKDEPKLWSHYLNLYTSALQQQIDTSGHFTNHTPTLGPARIRIERLVWDARIMTFVVRILPREAATQRPGAVPGNVDDATPWPCANEIAHITVGTVAPEVKPKESNDLLKRWLEEGATPENGIYEVEIPTVKVVEGQVGEVMRR
;
A
#
# COMPACT_ATOMS: atom_id res chain seq x y z
N MET A 1 -20.20 26.17 -25.18
CA MET A 1 -18.90 25.61 -24.74
C MET A 1 -18.99 25.33 -23.26
N VAL A 2 -18.48 24.18 -22.80
CA VAL A 2 -18.52 23.81 -21.39
C VAL A 2 -17.39 24.56 -20.67
N GLN A 3 -17.74 25.47 -19.76
CA GLN A 3 -16.78 26.30 -19.03
C GLN A 3 -16.56 25.76 -17.61
N GLN A 4 -15.40 26.05 -17.01
CA GLN A 4 -15.15 25.70 -15.61
C GLN A 4 -15.89 26.64 -14.66
N ASP A 5 -16.51 26.11 -13.62
CA ASP A 5 -16.98 26.90 -12.48
C ASP A 5 -15.83 27.08 -11.48
N VAL A 6 -15.39 28.34 -11.30
CA VAL A 6 -14.29 28.70 -10.39
C VAL A 6 -14.57 28.26 -8.95
N GLN A 7 -15.82 28.28 -8.51
CA GLN A 7 -16.19 27.86 -7.15
C GLN A 7 -16.04 26.36 -6.98
N GLU A 8 -16.52 25.56 -7.94
CA GLU A 8 -16.38 24.10 -7.90
C GLU A 8 -14.92 23.67 -7.95
N VAL A 9 -14.13 24.28 -8.84
CA VAL A 9 -12.69 24.00 -8.94
C VAL A 9 -11.96 24.41 -7.65
N SER A 10 -12.35 25.53 -7.04
CA SER A 10 -11.82 25.95 -5.74
C SER A 10 -12.12 24.93 -4.64
N GLN A 11 -13.35 24.41 -4.57
CA GLN A 11 -13.75 23.37 -3.62
C GLN A 11 -12.95 22.06 -3.84
N LEU A 12 -12.80 21.63 -5.09
CA LEU A 12 -11.98 20.48 -5.46
C LEU A 12 -10.53 20.66 -4.97
N VAL A 13 -9.91 21.80 -5.29
CA VAL A 13 -8.52 22.10 -4.89
C VAL A 13 -8.39 22.15 -3.36
N GLN A 14 -9.37 22.69 -2.64
CA GLN A 14 -9.38 22.70 -1.17
C GLN A 14 -9.45 21.27 -0.60
N ALA A 15 -10.32 20.42 -1.13
CA ALA A 15 -10.43 19.01 -0.72
C ALA A 15 -9.12 18.25 -0.97
N LEU A 16 -8.49 18.48 -2.13
CA LEU A 16 -7.21 17.86 -2.49
C LEU A 16 -6.06 18.33 -1.58
N ASN A 17 -5.97 19.64 -1.29
CA ASN A 17 -4.95 20.16 -0.36
C ASN A 17 -5.15 19.61 1.06
N ALA A 18 -6.39 19.49 1.53
CA ALA A 18 -6.70 18.89 2.83
C ALA A 18 -6.22 17.43 2.90
N ALA A 19 -6.46 16.65 1.84
CA ALA A 19 -6.02 15.25 1.74
C ALA A 19 -4.50 15.09 1.59
N ALA A 20 -3.80 16.06 1.01
CA ALA A 20 -2.34 16.06 0.88
C ALA A 20 -1.62 16.43 2.20
N GLY A 21 -2.24 17.24 3.06
CA GLY A 21 -1.65 17.76 4.29
C GLY A 21 -1.62 16.79 5.50
N GLY A 22 -2.15 15.58 5.37
CA GLY A 22 -2.07 14.52 6.39
C GLY A 22 -2.82 14.78 7.71
N LYS A 23 -3.48 15.93 7.88
CA LYS A 23 -4.34 16.23 9.04
C LYS A 23 -5.67 15.50 8.90
N LYS A 24 -5.79 14.32 9.51
CA LYS A 24 -7.09 13.65 9.70
C LYS A 24 -7.98 14.54 10.59
N GLN A 25 -9.02 15.13 10.03
CA GLN A 25 -10.10 15.68 10.84
C GLN A 25 -10.85 14.51 11.49
N ALA A 26 -10.98 14.52 12.81
CA ALA A 26 -11.71 13.50 13.54
C ALA A 26 -13.17 13.44 13.05
N GLY A 27 -13.65 12.26 12.66
CA GLY A 27 -15.06 12.02 12.34
C GLY A 27 -15.47 12.06 10.86
N LYS A 28 -14.58 12.33 9.90
CA LYS A 28 -14.88 12.21 8.45
C LYS A 28 -14.05 11.10 7.80
N LYS A 29 -14.68 10.28 6.94
CA LYS A 29 -14.00 9.36 6.01
C LYS A 29 -12.97 10.21 5.22
N SER A 30 -11.66 9.94 5.34
CA SER A 30 -10.62 10.75 4.68
C SER A 30 -9.78 9.92 3.71
N PHE A 31 -9.72 10.32 2.45
CA PHE A 31 -8.78 9.81 1.46
C PHE A 31 -7.41 10.53 1.56
N THR A 32 -6.38 10.00 0.89
CA THR A 32 -5.05 10.63 0.83
C THR A 32 -4.59 10.80 -0.60
N CYS A 33 -4.00 11.95 -0.94
CA CYS A 33 -3.37 12.17 -2.25
C CYS A 33 -1.98 12.81 -2.09
N LYS A 34 -1.14 12.65 -3.11
CA LYS A 34 0.17 13.32 -3.21
C LYS A 34 0.06 14.49 -4.17
N LYS A 35 0.49 15.65 -3.71
CA LYS A 35 0.68 16.87 -4.52
C LYS A 35 2.13 16.99 -4.98
N THR A 36 2.36 17.32 -6.25
CA THR A 36 3.69 17.68 -6.77
C THR A 36 3.55 18.88 -7.71
N THR A 37 4.27 19.96 -7.44
CA THR A 37 4.21 21.20 -8.24
C THR A 37 5.32 21.21 -9.29
N PHE A 38 4.97 21.60 -10.51
CA PHE A 38 5.88 21.68 -11.66
C PHE A 38 5.85 23.09 -12.26
N PRO A 39 6.99 23.79 -12.33
CA PRO A 39 7.09 25.02 -13.12
C PRO A 39 7.02 24.68 -14.62
N ILE A 40 6.29 25.46 -15.41
CA ILE A 40 6.14 25.25 -16.85
C ILE A 40 7.17 26.11 -17.59
N ALA A 41 8.14 25.45 -18.22
CA ALA A 41 9.13 26.11 -19.05
C ALA A 41 8.46 26.77 -20.26
N GLY A 42 8.89 27.99 -20.59
CA GLY A 42 8.33 28.75 -21.71
C GLY A 42 6.98 29.44 -21.44
N SER A 43 6.46 29.35 -20.20
CA SER A 43 5.26 30.09 -19.77
C SER A 43 5.61 31.39 -19.03
N ASP A 44 4.61 32.26 -18.82
CA ASP A 44 4.70 33.51 -18.03
C ASP A 44 4.77 33.24 -16.51
N GLY A 45 5.67 32.35 -16.07
CA GLY A 45 5.82 31.97 -14.67
C GLY A 45 4.71 31.05 -14.14
N ILE A 46 3.99 30.37 -15.02
CA ILE A 46 2.91 29.45 -14.65
C ILE A 46 3.50 28.16 -14.06
N SER A 47 2.85 27.65 -13.01
CA SER A 47 3.15 26.35 -12.42
C SER A 47 1.88 25.51 -12.32
N VAL A 48 2.00 24.19 -12.48
CA VAL A 48 0.90 23.25 -12.33
C VAL A 48 1.12 22.30 -11.16
N ASP A 49 0.05 22.01 -10.44
CA ASP A 49 0.01 21.04 -9.35
C ASP A 49 -0.54 19.71 -9.86
N SER A 50 0.28 18.66 -9.87
CA SER A 50 -0.15 17.29 -10.16
C SER A 50 -0.67 16.60 -8.91
N TRP A 51 -1.83 15.96 -9.04
CA TRP A 51 -2.50 15.24 -7.97
C TRP A 51 -2.52 13.74 -8.24
N ARG A 52 -2.01 12.95 -7.28
CA ARG A 52 -1.94 11.49 -7.38
C ARG A 52 -2.58 10.81 -6.18
N PHE A 53 -3.66 10.08 -6.42
CA PHE A 53 -4.30 9.19 -5.46
C PHE A 53 -3.60 7.83 -5.42
N ARG A 54 -3.90 7.00 -4.41
CA ARG A 54 -3.52 5.58 -4.43
C ARG A 54 -4.52 4.83 -5.31
N ASP A 55 -4.05 3.83 -6.07
CA ASP A 55 -4.89 3.14 -7.06
C ASP A 55 -6.14 2.46 -6.42
N TRP A 56 -6.07 2.04 -5.15
CA TRP A 56 -7.22 1.48 -4.43
C TRP A 56 -8.20 2.53 -3.89
N ASP A 57 -7.79 3.80 -3.73
CA ASP A 57 -8.69 4.86 -3.24
C ASP A 57 -9.80 5.13 -4.26
N TYR A 58 -9.56 4.89 -5.55
CA TYR A 58 -10.56 5.02 -6.61
C TYR A 58 -11.70 3.99 -6.55
N LYS A 59 -11.61 2.99 -5.66
CA LYS A 59 -12.71 2.04 -5.43
C LYS A 59 -13.74 2.57 -4.42
N ARG A 60 -13.47 3.71 -3.79
CA ARG A 60 -14.37 4.39 -2.85
C ARG A 60 -15.47 5.11 -3.61
N ASP A 61 -16.52 5.54 -2.91
CA ASP A 61 -17.65 6.32 -3.43
C ASP A 61 -17.56 7.84 -3.12
N ASP A 62 -16.65 8.24 -2.22
CA ASP A 62 -16.59 9.58 -1.63
C ASP A 62 -15.42 10.48 -2.09
N LEU A 63 -14.77 10.16 -3.22
CA LEU A 63 -13.70 11.01 -3.75
C LEU A 63 -14.26 12.32 -4.36
N PRO A 64 -13.54 13.46 -4.21
CA PRO A 64 -13.97 14.72 -4.82
C PRO A 64 -13.84 14.71 -6.35
N THR A 65 -13.07 13.76 -6.90
CA THR A 65 -12.99 13.45 -8.34
C THR A 65 -12.33 12.08 -8.50
N TYR A 66 -12.68 11.39 -9.58
CA TYR A 66 -12.12 10.08 -9.95
C TYR A 66 -11.05 10.18 -11.04
N ALA A 67 -10.67 11.41 -11.42
CA ALA A 67 -9.67 11.67 -12.45
C ALA A 67 -8.31 11.01 -12.13
N ARG A 68 -7.77 10.27 -13.09
CA ARG A 68 -6.45 9.65 -13.06
C ARG A 68 -5.51 10.38 -14.04
N GLY A 69 -4.81 11.35 -13.50
CA GLY A 69 -4.01 12.31 -14.28
C GLY A 69 -4.65 13.69 -14.19
N LEU A 70 -4.56 14.30 -13.02
CA LEU A 70 -5.20 15.58 -12.72
C LEU A 70 -4.11 16.63 -12.44
N PHE A 71 -4.17 17.74 -13.16
CA PHE A 71 -3.29 18.88 -12.91
C PHE A 71 -4.11 20.16 -12.78
N THR A 72 -3.86 20.93 -11.74
CA THR A 72 -4.52 22.23 -11.50
C THR A 72 -3.50 23.36 -11.58
N THR A 73 -3.94 24.54 -12.00
CA THR A 73 -3.12 25.75 -12.09
C THR A 73 -3.86 26.96 -11.52
N ARG A 74 -3.25 28.13 -11.58
CA ARG A 74 -3.91 29.41 -11.37
C ARG A 74 -3.79 30.27 -12.61
N ASN A 75 -4.88 30.93 -12.98
CA ASN A 75 -4.88 31.89 -14.07
C ASN A 75 -4.30 33.25 -13.64
N ARG A 76 -4.20 34.20 -14.56
CA ARG A 76 -3.67 35.56 -14.32
C ARG A 76 -4.48 36.35 -13.29
N GLN A 77 -5.75 36.00 -13.07
CA GLN A 77 -6.60 36.54 -12.01
C GLN A 77 -6.44 35.79 -10.67
N ASN A 78 -5.45 34.89 -10.58
CA ASN A 78 -5.17 34.03 -9.42
C ASN A 78 -6.32 33.06 -9.07
N GLN A 79 -7.26 32.82 -9.99
CA GLN A 79 -8.35 31.88 -9.82
C GLN A 79 -7.87 30.45 -10.15
N PRO A 80 -8.33 29.43 -9.41
CA PRO A 80 -7.95 28.05 -9.65
C PRO A 80 -8.61 27.51 -10.92
N GLU A 81 -7.85 26.74 -11.70
CA GLU A 81 -8.33 26.08 -12.92
C GLU A 81 -7.80 24.64 -12.98
N ILE A 82 -8.56 23.75 -13.61
CA ILE A 82 -8.08 22.43 -14.03
C ILE A 82 -7.34 22.63 -15.37
N ALA A 83 -6.02 22.40 -15.36
CA ALA A 83 -5.19 22.48 -16.56
C ALA A 83 -5.26 21.18 -17.37
N VAL A 84 -5.22 20.03 -16.68
CA VAL A 84 -5.28 18.70 -17.30
C VAL A 84 -6.24 17.81 -16.53
N ARG A 85 -7.10 17.10 -17.27
CA ARG A 85 -8.06 16.12 -16.76
C ARG A 85 -7.99 14.83 -17.58
N GLY A 86 -7.24 13.85 -17.07
CA GLY A 86 -7.25 12.47 -17.59
C GLY A 86 -8.58 11.76 -17.32
N TYR A 87 -8.78 10.55 -17.83
CA TYR A 87 -10.03 9.80 -17.58
C TYR A 87 -10.26 9.50 -16.11
N ASP A 88 -11.49 9.12 -15.76
CA ASP A 88 -11.71 8.45 -14.49
C ASP A 88 -10.94 7.14 -14.43
N LYS A 89 -10.52 6.71 -13.23
CA LYS A 89 -9.94 5.37 -13.07
C LYS A 89 -11.00 4.33 -13.42
N PHE A 90 -10.76 3.59 -14.49
CA PHE A 90 -11.57 2.44 -14.87
C PHE A 90 -10.88 1.10 -14.60
N PHE A 91 -11.71 0.09 -14.36
CA PHE A 91 -11.31 -1.23 -13.86
C PHE A 91 -11.57 -2.31 -14.91
N ASN A 92 -10.86 -3.43 -14.80
CA ASN A 92 -11.09 -4.60 -15.65
C ASN A 92 -12.45 -5.22 -15.32
N THR A 93 -13.01 -6.00 -16.24
CA THR A 93 -14.14 -6.87 -15.91
C THR A 93 -13.81 -7.72 -14.68
N ASP A 94 -14.80 -7.85 -13.79
CA ASP A 94 -14.76 -8.59 -12.53
C ASP A 94 -13.75 -8.08 -11.46
N GLU A 95 -13.07 -6.95 -11.69
CA GLU A 95 -12.11 -6.34 -10.72
C GLU A 95 -12.80 -5.58 -9.56
N VAL A 96 -13.98 -5.01 -9.80
CA VAL A 96 -14.81 -4.32 -8.81
C VAL A 96 -16.28 -4.68 -9.03
N ASN A 97 -17.14 -4.46 -8.03
CA ASN A 97 -18.57 -4.80 -8.15
C ASN A 97 -19.20 -4.18 -9.40
N ALA A 98 -18.93 -2.89 -9.68
CA ALA A 98 -19.47 -2.20 -10.86
C ALA A 98 -19.07 -2.83 -12.21
N THR A 99 -17.94 -3.53 -12.29
CA THR A 99 -17.45 -4.17 -13.53
C THR A 99 -17.73 -5.67 -13.61
N GLN A 100 -18.54 -6.23 -12.70
CA GLN A 100 -19.10 -7.57 -12.89
C GLN A 100 -20.11 -7.55 -14.04
N TRP A 101 -20.10 -8.58 -14.89
CA TRP A 101 -20.98 -8.63 -16.08
C TRP A 101 -22.45 -8.36 -15.77
N ARG A 102 -22.99 -8.97 -14.71
CA ARG A 102 -24.37 -8.72 -14.24
C ARG A 102 -24.66 -7.24 -13.99
N ASN A 103 -23.69 -6.48 -13.50
CA ASN A 103 -23.85 -5.06 -13.17
C ASN A 103 -23.63 -4.18 -14.40
N ILE A 104 -22.73 -4.56 -15.30
CA ILE A 104 -22.57 -3.91 -16.61
C ILE A 104 -23.90 -4.03 -17.39
N GLU A 105 -24.47 -5.23 -17.47
CA GLU A 105 -25.73 -5.50 -18.17
C GLU A 105 -26.91 -4.71 -17.60
N ASN A 106 -26.99 -4.55 -16.28
CA ASN A 106 -28.13 -3.90 -15.62
C ASN A 106 -28.01 -2.37 -15.49
N ASN A 107 -26.80 -1.83 -15.41
CA ASN A 107 -26.58 -0.42 -15.05
C ASN A 107 -26.00 0.43 -16.18
N THR A 108 -25.62 -0.17 -17.32
CA THR A 108 -25.03 0.56 -18.44
C THR A 108 -25.91 0.56 -19.67
N LYS A 109 -25.67 1.52 -20.57
CA LYS A 109 -26.33 1.60 -21.87
C LYS A 109 -25.35 1.98 -22.97
N GLY A 110 -25.64 1.48 -24.16
CA GLY A 110 -24.92 1.80 -25.37
C GLY A 110 -25.32 3.15 -26.01
N PRO A 111 -24.80 3.43 -27.23
CA PRO A 111 -23.87 2.56 -27.96
C PRO A 111 -22.55 2.39 -27.19
N TYR A 112 -22.01 1.17 -27.23
CA TYR A 112 -20.75 0.81 -26.60
C TYR A 112 -19.62 1.05 -27.60
N GLU A 113 -18.68 1.95 -27.27
CA GLU A 113 -17.49 2.19 -28.08
C GLU A 113 -16.35 1.30 -27.56
N LEU A 114 -15.94 0.31 -28.32
CA LEU A 114 -14.82 -0.57 -27.98
C LEU A 114 -13.57 -0.05 -28.69
N SER A 115 -12.81 0.79 -28.00
CA SER A 115 -11.54 1.31 -28.50
C SER A 115 -10.39 0.34 -28.22
N VAL A 116 -9.54 0.10 -29.23
CA VAL A 116 -8.33 -0.71 -29.08
C VAL A 116 -7.47 -0.12 -27.97
N LYS A 117 -7.03 -0.97 -27.05
CA LYS A 117 -6.14 -0.56 -25.98
C LYS A 117 -4.70 -0.59 -26.49
N GLU A 118 -4.29 0.50 -27.15
CA GLU A 118 -2.89 0.72 -27.52
C GLU A 118 -1.95 0.54 -26.31
N ASN A 119 -0.70 0.17 -26.58
CA ASN A 119 0.26 -0.30 -25.61
C ASN A 119 1.50 0.59 -25.59
N GLY A 120 1.40 1.72 -24.89
CA GLY A 120 2.49 2.66 -24.76
C GLY A 120 2.43 3.38 -23.42
N CYS A 121 2.66 4.70 -23.46
CA CYS A 121 2.50 5.55 -22.29
C CYS A 121 1.53 6.70 -22.53
N ILE A 122 0.64 6.93 -21.56
CA ILE A 122 -0.38 7.98 -21.67
C ILE A 122 0.24 9.38 -21.63
N ILE A 123 -0.19 10.22 -22.56
CA ILE A 123 0.15 11.62 -22.72
C ILE A 123 -1.12 12.46 -22.69
N PHE A 124 -1.10 13.51 -21.86
CA PHE A 124 -2.13 14.52 -21.79
C PHE A 124 -1.64 15.81 -22.41
N ILE A 125 -2.50 16.46 -23.19
CA ILE A 125 -2.18 17.68 -23.94
C ILE A 125 -3.31 18.68 -23.68
N SER A 126 -2.94 19.89 -23.25
CA SER A 126 -3.89 20.98 -22.97
C SER A 126 -3.26 22.33 -23.29
N GLY A 127 -4.09 23.39 -23.38
CA GLY A 127 -3.61 24.77 -23.51
C GLY A 127 -3.70 25.54 -22.19
N LEU A 128 -2.67 26.32 -21.88
CA LEU A 128 -2.67 27.29 -20.78
C LEU A 128 -3.19 28.66 -21.25
N GLU A 129 -3.53 29.53 -20.30
CA GLU A 129 -4.10 30.86 -20.58
C GLU A 129 -3.17 31.76 -21.42
N ASP A 130 -1.85 31.64 -21.24
CA ASP A 130 -0.86 32.41 -22.00
C ASP A 130 -0.62 31.85 -23.43
N GLY A 131 -1.31 30.77 -23.80
CA GLY A 131 -1.16 30.08 -25.08
C GLY A 131 -0.03 29.05 -25.09
N THR A 132 0.59 28.75 -23.95
CA THR A 132 1.56 27.65 -23.81
C THR A 132 0.85 26.31 -23.96
N LEU A 133 1.44 25.40 -24.75
CA LEU A 133 1.01 24.00 -24.78
C LEU A 133 1.56 23.27 -23.56
N LEU A 134 0.69 22.69 -22.76
CA LEU A 134 1.06 21.83 -21.65
C LEU A 134 0.99 20.37 -22.11
N VAL A 135 2.12 19.67 -22.03
CA VAL A 135 2.22 18.23 -22.28
C VAL A 135 2.63 17.51 -21.01
N CYS A 136 1.80 16.58 -20.55
CA CYS A 136 2.01 15.82 -19.33
C CYS A 136 2.06 14.33 -19.62
N SER A 137 2.96 13.62 -18.96
CA SER A 137 2.76 12.19 -18.70
C SER A 137 1.72 12.02 -17.59
N LYS A 138 1.43 10.77 -17.22
CA LYS A 138 0.41 10.45 -16.20
C LYS A 138 0.42 11.32 -14.92
N HIS A 139 1.60 11.64 -14.38
CA HIS A 139 1.75 12.37 -13.10
C HIS A 139 2.93 13.37 -13.10
N SER A 140 3.48 13.71 -14.26
CA SER A 140 4.66 14.57 -14.38
C SER A 140 4.65 15.31 -15.70
N THR A 141 5.27 16.49 -15.73
CA THR A 141 5.56 17.27 -16.94
C THR A 141 7.00 17.80 -16.91
N GLY A 142 7.50 18.23 -18.06
CA GLY A 142 8.84 18.81 -18.21
C GLY A 142 10.01 17.83 -18.11
N ALA A 143 11.22 18.40 -18.09
CA ALA A 143 12.46 17.65 -17.91
C ALA A 143 12.57 17.10 -16.48
N ARG A 144 13.26 15.96 -16.34
CA ARG A 144 13.54 15.34 -15.05
C ARG A 144 15.02 15.04 -14.95
N ALA A 145 15.61 15.25 -13.78
CA ALA A 145 17.05 15.01 -13.56
C ALA A 145 17.44 13.53 -13.57
N ASP A 146 16.48 12.61 -13.41
CA ASP A 146 16.72 11.18 -13.27
C ASP A 146 16.60 10.36 -14.58
N VAL A 147 16.18 10.98 -15.68
CA VAL A 147 16.02 10.32 -16.99
C VAL A 147 16.55 11.21 -18.11
N THR A 148 17.07 10.61 -19.18
CA THR A 148 17.60 11.33 -20.35
C THR A 148 16.51 12.11 -21.09
N VAL A 149 15.36 11.47 -21.32
CA VAL A 149 14.16 12.09 -21.91
C VAL A 149 12.96 11.61 -21.11
N SER A 150 12.17 12.55 -20.57
CA SER A 150 10.93 12.20 -19.88
C SER A 150 9.82 11.86 -20.87
N HIS A 151 8.85 11.05 -20.47
CA HIS A 151 7.71 10.69 -21.32
C HIS A 151 6.96 11.93 -21.83
N SER A 152 6.82 12.98 -21.02
CA SER A 152 6.18 14.24 -21.44
C SER A 152 6.98 14.94 -22.54
N LEU A 153 8.31 14.95 -22.48
CA LEU A 153 9.15 15.56 -23.52
C LEU A 153 9.15 14.75 -24.83
N ALA A 154 9.17 13.42 -24.72
CA ALA A 154 9.00 12.55 -25.89
C ALA A 154 7.63 12.77 -26.54
N GLY A 155 6.57 12.85 -25.72
CA GLY A 155 5.22 13.21 -26.14
C GLY A 155 5.18 14.57 -26.83
N GLU A 156 5.77 15.61 -26.24
CA GLU A 156 5.82 16.96 -26.82
C GLU A 156 6.52 16.98 -28.18
N GLY A 157 7.63 16.25 -28.32
CA GLY A 157 8.31 16.08 -29.61
C GLY A 157 7.42 15.44 -30.67
N TRP A 158 6.59 14.46 -30.29
CA TRP A 158 5.61 13.85 -31.19
C TRP A 158 4.42 14.76 -31.50
N VAL A 159 3.90 15.52 -30.52
CA VAL A 159 2.85 16.53 -30.77
C VAL A 159 3.32 17.51 -31.84
N LYS A 160 4.55 18.01 -31.72
CA LYS A 160 5.14 18.93 -32.70
C LYS A 160 5.15 18.31 -34.11
N ARG A 161 5.64 17.08 -34.26
CA ARG A 161 5.69 16.37 -35.56
C ARG A 161 4.30 16.20 -36.19
N HIS A 162 3.31 15.76 -35.40
CA HIS A 162 1.93 15.57 -35.88
C HIS A 162 1.32 16.88 -36.35
N VAL A 163 1.41 17.93 -35.53
CA VAL A 163 0.82 19.24 -35.85
C VAL A 163 1.51 19.90 -37.06
N GLU A 164 2.84 19.79 -37.17
CA GLU A 164 3.60 20.30 -38.32
C GLU A 164 3.27 19.55 -39.62
N SER A 165 2.98 18.24 -39.54
CA SER A 165 2.62 17.41 -40.72
C SER A 165 1.36 17.87 -41.45
N VAL A 166 0.47 18.57 -40.75
CA VAL A 166 -0.77 19.16 -41.30
C VAL A 166 -0.67 20.68 -41.48
N GLY A 167 0.54 21.23 -41.40
CA GLY A 167 0.78 22.67 -41.61
C GLY A 167 0.24 23.58 -40.51
N LYS A 168 -0.03 23.04 -39.31
CA LYS A 168 -0.51 23.80 -38.15
C LYS A 168 0.63 24.10 -37.16
N THR A 169 0.32 24.82 -36.09
CA THR A 169 1.31 25.18 -35.05
C THR A 169 0.92 24.66 -33.67
N VAL A 170 1.92 24.34 -32.85
CA VAL A 170 1.76 23.93 -31.45
C VAL A 170 0.96 24.96 -30.64
N LYS A 171 1.21 26.26 -30.89
CA LYS A 171 0.45 27.34 -30.26
C LYS A 171 -1.02 27.33 -30.66
N GLY A 172 -1.31 27.06 -31.94
CA GLY A 172 -2.68 26.89 -32.41
C GLY A 172 -3.40 25.74 -31.71
N LEU A 173 -2.72 24.60 -31.50
CA LEU A 173 -3.29 23.46 -30.78
C LEU A 173 -3.61 23.83 -29.33
N ALA A 174 -2.70 24.54 -28.65
CA ALA A 174 -2.93 25.02 -27.29
C ALA A 174 -4.15 25.93 -27.22
N GLN A 175 -4.28 26.87 -28.15
CA GLN A 175 -5.41 27.80 -28.23
C GLN A 175 -6.74 27.06 -28.46
N GLU A 176 -6.76 26.06 -29.34
CA GLU A 176 -7.95 25.25 -29.62
C GLU A 176 -8.38 24.43 -28.39
N LEU A 177 -7.46 23.69 -27.77
CA LEU A 177 -7.74 22.91 -26.57
C LEU A 177 -8.20 23.79 -25.40
N ARG A 178 -7.63 24.99 -25.27
CA ARG A 178 -8.08 25.97 -24.28
C ARG A 178 -9.48 26.48 -24.59
N ALA A 179 -9.79 26.82 -25.84
CA ALA A 179 -11.11 27.29 -26.26
C ALA A 179 -12.20 26.22 -26.02
N MET A 180 -11.87 24.95 -26.24
CA MET A 180 -12.73 23.81 -25.95
C MET A 180 -12.86 23.49 -24.45
N ASN A 181 -12.01 24.08 -23.60
CA ASN A 181 -11.83 23.71 -22.20
C ASN A 181 -11.54 22.21 -22.03
N ALA A 182 -10.57 21.70 -22.79
CA ALA A 182 -10.35 20.27 -22.94
C ALA A 182 -8.89 19.83 -22.76
N THR A 183 -8.74 18.56 -22.41
CA THR A 183 -7.50 17.79 -22.43
C THR A 183 -7.60 16.73 -23.53
N ALA A 184 -6.73 16.80 -24.53
CA ALA A 184 -6.50 15.70 -25.45
C ALA A 184 -5.68 14.60 -24.75
N VAL A 185 -6.10 13.35 -24.93
CA VAL A 185 -5.52 12.16 -24.30
C VAL A 185 -5.10 11.19 -25.39
N GLY A 186 -3.81 10.90 -25.46
CA GLY A 186 -3.26 9.93 -26.40
C GLY A 186 -2.27 8.98 -25.76
N GLU A 187 -2.02 7.88 -26.44
CA GLU A 187 -1.01 6.89 -26.06
C GLU A 187 0.21 7.10 -26.96
N LEU A 188 1.36 7.37 -26.37
CA LEU A 188 2.64 7.42 -27.08
C LEU A 188 3.18 6.01 -27.25
N CYS A 189 3.27 5.59 -28.51
CA CYS A 189 3.82 4.29 -28.90
C CYS A 189 4.99 4.52 -29.85
N ASP A 190 6.22 4.25 -29.42
CA ASP A 190 7.44 4.43 -30.21
C ASP A 190 8.56 3.54 -29.62
N ASP A 191 8.84 2.40 -30.26
CA ASP A 191 9.83 1.42 -29.78
C ASP A 191 11.27 2.00 -29.71
N ARG A 192 11.56 3.08 -30.45
CA ARG A 192 12.84 3.80 -30.37
C ARG A 192 12.98 4.61 -29.08
N PHE A 193 11.85 5.01 -28.48
CA PHE A 193 11.81 5.69 -27.21
C PHE A 193 11.72 4.69 -26.05
N GLU A 194 10.74 3.78 -26.08
CA GLU A 194 10.54 2.76 -25.06
C GLU A 194 9.71 1.60 -25.61
N GLU A 195 10.24 0.37 -25.61
CA GLU A 195 9.47 -0.82 -25.98
C GLU A 195 8.56 -1.26 -24.83
N HIS A 196 7.31 -1.59 -25.15
CA HIS A 196 6.35 -2.14 -24.19
C HIS A 196 6.18 -3.66 -24.36
N VAL A 197 5.01 -4.11 -24.80
CA VAL A 197 4.67 -5.52 -25.06
C VAL A 197 4.37 -5.70 -26.55
N LEU A 198 3.55 -4.83 -27.13
CA LEU A 198 3.28 -4.82 -28.57
C LEU A 198 4.35 -4.04 -29.31
N ALA A 199 4.62 -4.44 -30.54
CA ALA A 199 5.58 -3.76 -31.40
C ALA A 199 4.93 -2.58 -32.11
N TYR A 200 5.66 -1.47 -32.16
CA TYR A 200 5.32 -0.28 -32.91
C TYR A 200 6.50 0.09 -33.80
N PRO A 201 6.52 -0.44 -35.04
CA PRO A 201 7.56 -0.11 -35.99
C PRO A 201 7.53 1.40 -36.33
N GLU A 202 8.58 1.88 -36.99
CA GLU A 202 8.80 3.32 -37.20
C GLU A 202 7.63 4.03 -37.90
N GLU A 203 6.98 3.36 -38.86
CA GLU A 203 5.79 3.84 -39.55
C GLU A 203 4.53 3.91 -38.65
N ALA A 204 4.45 3.03 -37.65
CA ALA A 204 3.38 3.00 -36.66
C ALA A 204 3.67 3.92 -35.47
N ALA A 205 4.91 4.35 -35.26
CA ALA A 205 5.28 5.17 -34.12
C ALA A 205 4.55 6.51 -34.12
N GLY A 206 4.05 6.94 -32.96
CA GLY A 206 3.34 8.20 -32.80
C GLY A 206 2.46 8.29 -31.57
N LEU A 207 1.61 9.33 -31.56
CA LEU A 207 0.62 9.57 -30.52
C LEU A 207 -0.74 9.15 -31.08
N TYR A 208 -1.28 8.06 -30.53
CA TYR A 208 -2.60 7.55 -30.85
C TYR A 208 -3.61 8.27 -29.97
N LEU A 209 -4.31 9.25 -30.54
CA LEU A 209 -5.34 9.98 -29.82
C LEU A 209 -6.54 9.08 -29.60
N HIS A 210 -6.90 8.92 -28.33
CA HIS A 210 -8.02 8.08 -27.93
C HIS A 210 -9.02 8.85 -27.06
N GLY A 211 -8.78 10.07 -26.61
CA GLY A 211 -9.81 10.82 -25.88
C GLY A 211 -9.62 12.31 -25.92
N ILE A 212 -10.71 13.01 -25.65
CA ILE A 212 -10.72 14.44 -25.36
C ILE A 212 -11.69 14.63 -24.20
N ASN A 213 -11.16 14.97 -23.04
CA ASN A 213 -11.94 15.15 -21.82
C ASN A 213 -12.13 16.64 -21.54
N PHE A 214 -13.28 17.04 -21.03
CA PHE A 214 -13.44 18.40 -20.52
C PHE A 214 -12.69 18.58 -19.20
N ASN A 215 -12.11 19.75 -19.00
CA ASN A 215 -11.36 20.10 -17.79
C ASN A 215 -12.32 20.48 -16.65
N LEU A 216 -13.13 19.52 -16.21
CA LEU A 216 -14.12 19.65 -15.14
C LEU A 216 -13.81 18.66 -14.00
N PRO A 217 -14.33 18.91 -12.78
CA PRO A 217 -14.25 17.93 -11.69
C PRO A 217 -14.90 16.60 -12.06
N GLU A 218 -16.07 16.66 -12.70
CA GLU A 218 -16.82 15.51 -13.21
C GLU A 218 -16.22 14.93 -14.50
N PHE A 219 -16.59 13.71 -14.85
CA PHE A 219 -16.12 13.07 -16.08
C PHE A 219 -17.08 13.30 -17.23
N MET A 220 -16.57 13.99 -18.24
CA MET A 220 -17.22 14.15 -19.53
C MET A 220 -16.17 14.06 -20.63
N THR A 221 -16.45 13.27 -21.66
CA THR A 221 -15.54 13.01 -22.78
C THR A 221 -16.28 13.16 -24.11
N LEU A 222 -15.55 13.57 -25.15
CA LEU A 222 -16.05 13.52 -26.51
C LEU A 222 -16.19 12.06 -26.99
N SER A 223 -17.09 11.87 -27.95
CA SER A 223 -17.34 10.58 -28.61
C SER A 223 -16.17 10.17 -29.52
N GLY A 224 -16.07 8.87 -29.83
CA GLY A 224 -15.06 8.34 -30.77
C GLY A 224 -14.97 9.13 -32.10
N PRO A 225 -16.09 9.41 -32.79
CA PRO A 225 -16.09 10.20 -34.03
C PRO A 225 -15.53 11.61 -33.87
N GLU A 226 -15.84 12.30 -32.77
CA GLU A 226 -15.35 13.65 -32.49
C GLU A 226 -13.84 13.65 -32.20
N VAL A 227 -13.36 12.63 -31.46
CA VAL A 227 -11.93 12.43 -31.21
C VAL A 227 -11.18 12.13 -32.52
N HIS A 228 -11.72 11.26 -33.37
CA HIS A 228 -11.13 10.97 -34.69
C HIS A 228 -11.08 12.19 -35.59
N LYS A 229 -12.16 12.99 -35.62
CA LYS A 229 -12.17 14.26 -36.36
C LYS A 229 -11.07 15.20 -35.87
N PHE A 230 -10.91 15.35 -34.55
CA PHE A 230 -9.83 16.17 -33.99
C PHE A 230 -8.45 15.60 -34.31
N ALA A 231 -8.29 14.28 -34.28
CA ALA A 231 -7.04 13.61 -34.65
C ALA A 231 -6.65 13.92 -36.10
N ASP A 232 -7.58 13.76 -37.04
CA ASP A 232 -7.37 14.09 -38.46
C ASP A 232 -7.04 15.59 -38.64
N GLU A 233 -7.71 16.47 -37.89
CA GLU A 233 -7.51 17.92 -37.99
C GLU A 233 -6.15 18.40 -37.47
N TRP A 234 -5.56 17.68 -36.51
CA TRP A 234 -4.30 18.05 -35.84
C TRP A 234 -3.15 17.07 -36.12
N GLY A 235 -3.35 16.12 -37.03
CA GLY A 235 -2.35 15.18 -37.52
C GLY A 235 -2.02 14.02 -36.58
N PHE A 236 -2.82 13.78 -35.53
CA PHE A 236 -2.59 12.64 -34.62
C PHE A 236 -2.97 11.31 -35.26
N LYS A 237 -2.37 10.21 -34.79
CA LYS A 237 -2.84 8.87 -35.14
C LYS A 237 -4.16 8.59 -34.44
N LYS A 238 -5.03 7.79 -35.07
CA LYS A 238 -6.34 7.42 -34.53
C LYS A 238 -6.24 6.08 -33.80
N ALA A 239 -6.76 6.02 -32.58
CA ALA A 239 -7.03 4.74 -31.94
C ALA A 239 -8.31 4.16 -32.54
N GLU A 240 -8.20 3.00 -33.20
CA GLU A 240 -9.34 2.34 -33.83
C GLU A 240 -10.38 1.92 -32.78
N TYR A 241 -11.65 1.99 -33.16
CA TYR A 241 -12.76 1.55 -32.32
C TYR A 241 -13.88 0.95 -33.15
N ILE A 242 -14.72 0.14 -32.50
CA ILE A 242 -15.98 -0.34 -33.08
C ILE A 242 -17.15 0.03 -32.18
N LEU A 243 -18.33 0.14 -32.79
CA LEU A 243 -19.59 0.37 -32.09
C LEU A 243 -20.38 -0.92 -32.00
N LYS A 244 -20.96 -1.16 -30.82
CA LYS A 244 -21.94 -2.21 -30.58
C LYS A 244 -23.12 -1.61 -29.83
N ASP A 245 -24.34 -1.90 -30.26
CA ASP A 245 -25.53 -1.34 -29.61
C ASP A 245 -25.86 -2.06 -28.29
N ASN A 246 -25.64 -3.38 -28.25
CA ASN A 246 -26.04 -4.23 -27.14
C ASN A 246 -24.83 -4.81 -26.38
N VAL A 247 -24.94 -4.88 -25.05
CA VAL A 247 -23.90 -5.43 -24.17
C VAL A 247 -23.61 -6.91 -24.43
N SER A 248 -24.61 -7.69 -24.88
CA SER A 248 -24.42 -9.09 -25.25
C SER A 248 -23.47 -9.24 -26.44
N ASP A 249 -23.57 -8.36 -27.43
CA ASP A 249 -22.69 -8.34 -28.59
C ASP A 249 -21.28 -7.89 -28.20
N VAL A 250 -21.17 -6.96 -27.25
CA VAL A 250 -19.89 -6.54 -26.65
C VAL A 250 -19.21 -7.74 -26.00
N LYS A 251 -19.90 -8.45 -25.12
CA LYS A 251 -19.36 -9.61 -24.41
C LYS A 251 -18.89 -10.70 -25.37
N SER A 252 -19.75 -11.10 -26.30
CA SER A 252 -19.45 -12.15 -27.28
C SER A 252 -18.25 -11.78 -28.16
N PHE A 253 -18.16 -10.52 -28.59
CA PHE A 253 -17.04 -10.02 -29.37
C PHE A 253 -15.71 -10.08 -28.58
N LEU A 254 -15.74 -9.65 -27.31
CA LEU A 254 -14.55 -9.64 -26.46
C LEU A 254 -14.04 -11.06 -26.16
N GLU A 255 -14.95 -11.99 -25.88
CA GLU A 255 -14.61 -13.40 -25.66
C GLU A 255 -13.97 -14.04 -26.91
N GLN A 256 -14.51 -13.79 -28.10
CA GLN A 256 -13.92 -14.26 -29.36
C GLN A 256 -12.53 -13.69 -29.61
N CYS A 257 -12.32 -12.39 -29.38
CA CYS A 257 -11.00 -11.78 -29.54
C CYS A 257 -9.99 -12.32 -28.50
N ALA A 258 -10.46 -12.69 -27.30
CA ALA A 258 -9.62 -13.23 -26.24
C ALA A 258 -9.04 -14.61 -26.56
N GLU A 259 -9.70 -15.41 -27.41
CA GLU A 259 -9.20 -16.73 -27.83
C GLU A 259 -7.87 -16.64 -28.59
N THR A 260 -7.69 -15.58 -29.39
CA THR A 260 -6.46 -15.37 -30.18
C THR A 260 -5.56 -14.28 -29.61
N GLY A 261 -6.10 -13.41 -28.76
CA GLY A 261 -5.45 -12.19 -28.30
C GLY A 261 -5.32 -11.12 -29.38
N SER A 262 -6.00 -11.25 -30.52
CA SER A 262 -5.83 -10.37 -31.68
C SER A 262 -7.16 -9.85 -32.21
N TRP A 263 -7.11 -8.73 -32.91
CA TRP A 263 -8.26 -8.18 -33.64
C TRP A 263 -7.81 -7.57 -34.96
N ASP A 264 -8.56 -7.85 -36.02
CA ASP A 264 -8.28 -7.40 -37.40
C ASP A 264 -6.85 -7.68 -37.87
N GLY A 265 -6.34 -8.87 -37.54
CA GLY A 265 -4.98 -9.30 -37.89
C GLY A 265 -3.85 -8.64 -37.11
N ARG A 266 -4.16 -7.79 -36.11
CA ARG A 266 -3.19 -7.14 -35.22
C ARG A 266 -3.32 -7.64 -33.79
N ASP A 267 -2.18 -7.93 -33.17
CA ASP A 267 -2.11 -8.22 -31.73
C ASP A 267 -2.59 -7.00 -30.93
N THR A 268 -3.45 -7.21 -29.94
CA THR A 268 -3.95 -6.17 -29.03
C THR A 268 -3.98 -6.68 -27.59
N GLU A 269 -3.61 -5.84 -26.61
CA GLU A 269 -3.73 -6.22 -25.19
C GLU A 269 -5.19 -6.27 -24.70
N GLY A 270 -6.15 -5.86 -25.54
CA GLY A 270 -7.57 -5.85 -25.24
C GLY A 270 -8.25 -4.54 -25.65
N PHE A 271 -9.38 -4.24 -25.02
CA PHE A 271 -10.23 -3.11 -25.36
C PHE A 271 -10.54 -2.25 -24.13
N VAL A 272 -10.71 -0.94 -24.37
CA VAL A 272 -11.38 -0.03 -23.45
C VAL A 272 -12.78 0.22 -24.00
N ILE A 273 -13.79 -0.16 -23.22
CA ILE A 273 -15.20 -0.04 -23.58
C ILE A 273 -15.74 1.23 -22.92
N ARG A 274 -16.35 2.09 -23.74
CA ARG A 274 -16.96 3.35 -23.32
C ARG A 274 -18.45 3.23 -23.46
N CYS A 275 -19.17 3.61 -22.41
CA CYS A 275 -20.61 3.63 -22.41
C CYS A 275 -21.12 4.68 -21.42
N LYS A 276 -22.42 4.68 -21.19
CA LYS A 276 -23.02 5.47 -20.11
C LYS A 276 -23.46 4.54 -18.98
N THR A 277 -23.21 4.92 -17.73
CA THR A 277 -23.70 4.20 -16.55
C THR A 277 -24.67 5.06 -15.74
N ARG A 278 -25.51 4.40 -14.94
CA ARG A 278 -26.38 5.03 -13.95
C ARG A 278 -26.33 4.23 -12.64
N GLU A 279 -26.08 4.92 -11.54
CA GLU A 279 -26.21 4.37 -10.18
C GLU A 279 -27.47 4.91 -9.51
N GLY A 280 -28.20 4.06 -8.77
CA GLY A 280 -29.30 4.47 -7.88
C GLY A 280 -30.46 5.23 -8.54
N GLY A 281 -30.64 5.11 -9.87
CA GLY A 281 -31.68 5.84 -10.61
C GLY A 281 -31.33 7.28 -11.01
N GLY A 282 -30.08 7.74 -10.80
CA GLY A 282 -29.61 9.09 -11.18
C GLY A 282 -29.46 9.34 -12.70
N PRO A 283 -28.84 10.46 -13.13
CA PRO A 283 -28.57 10.69 -14.54
C PRO A 283 -27.49 9.73 -15.07
N TYR A 284 -27.52 9.51 -16.39
CA TYR A 284 -26.46 8.76 -17.07
C TYR A 284 -25.19 9.59 -17.18
N ARG A 285 -24.06 9.00 -16.80
CA ARG A 285 -22.72 9.62 -16.89
C ARG A 285 -21.77 8.79 -17.74
N ASP A 286 -20.74 9.41 -18.29
CA ASP A 286 -19.66 8.71 -18.98
C ASP A 286 -19.00 7.69 -18.05
N TRP A 287 -18.83 6.47 -18.54
CA TRP A 287 -18.24 5.41 -17.75
C TRP A 287 -17.54 4.39 -18.62
N PHE A 288 -16.32 4.04 -18.21
CA PHE A 288 -15.47 3.13 -18.96
C PHE A 288 -15.22 1.88 -18.11
N PHE A 289 -15.05 0.76 -18.80
CA PHE A 289 -14.42 -0.44 -18.27
C PHE A 289 -13.43 -0.97 -19.30
N LYS A 290 -12.56 -1.89 -18.90
CA LYS A 290 -11.60 -2.52 -19.81
C LYS A 290 -11.74 -4.03 -19.79
N TYR A 291 -11.42 -4.65 -20.91
CA TYR A 291 -11.33 -6.09 -21.05
C TYR A 291 -9.95 -6.38 -21.62
N LYS A 292 -9.07 -6.95 -20.79
CA LYS A 292 -7.69 -7.29 -21.18
C LYS A 292 -7.62 -8.74 -21.60
N PHE A 293 -6.93 -9.02 -22.69
CA PHE A 293 -6.55 -10.37 -23.05
C PHE A 293 -5.37 -10.80 -22.17
N GLU A 294 -5.51 -11.97 -21.55
CA GLU A 294 -4.50 -12.49 -20.63
C GLU A 294 -3.30 -13.00 -21.42
N GLU A 295 -3.55 -13.88 -22.39
CA GLU A 295 -2.53 -14.52 -23.21
C GLU A 295 -2.52 -14.01 -24.66
N PRO A 296 -1.36 -14.03 -25.35
CA PRO A 296 -0.02 -14.42 -24.89
C PRO A 296 0.73 -13.32 -24.11
N TYR A 297 0.05 -12.24 -23.73
CA TYR A 297 0.67 -11.05 -23.16
C TYR A 297 1.24 -11.25 -21.76
N LEU A 298 0.61 -12.09 -20.94
CA LEU A 298 1.12 -12.49 -19.64
C LEU A 298 2.43 -13.25 -19.80
N MET A 299 2.50 -14.23 -20.71
CA MET A 299 3.74 -14.91 -21.08
C MET A 299 4.85 -13.92 -21.50
N TYR A 300 4.54 -12.94 -22.36
CA TYR A 300 5.52 -11.95 -22.82
C TYR A 300 6.05 -11.05 -21.70
N ARG A 301 5.18 -10.60 -20.78
CA ARG A 301 5.59 -9.85 -19.59
C ARG A 301 6.48 -10.70 -18.69
N GLN A 302 6.11 -11.97 -18.49
CA GLN A 302 6.91 -12.90 -17.69
C GLN A 302 8.32 -13.07 -18.28
N TRP A 303 8.43 -13.25 -19.60
CA TRP A 303 9.72 -13.33 -20.29
C TRP A 303 10.55 -12.06 -20.11
N ARG A 304 9.93 -10.88 -20.24
CA ARG A 304 10.62 -9.60 -20.01
C ARG A 304 11.19 -9.49 -18.60
N GLU A 305 10.36 -9.73 -17.58
CA GLU A 305 10.80 -9.58 -16.19
C GLU A 305 11.81 -10.67 -15.78
N ALA A 306 11.66 -11.90 -16.29
CA ALA A 306 12.62 -12.98 -16.08
C ALA A 306 13.99 -12.66 -16.72
N THR A 307 14.01 -12.10 -17.94
CA THR A 307 15.26 -11.66 -18.58
C THR A 307 15.93 -10.51 -17.80
N LYS A 308 15.16 -9.52 -17.33
CA LYS A 308 15.69 -8.44 -16.46
C LYS A 308 16.29 -8.98 -15.16
N ALA A 309 15.68 -10.00 -14.57
CA ALA A 309 16.22 -10.67 -13.38
C ALA A 309 17.58 -11.31 -13.68
N ILE A 310 17.69 -12.05 -14.80
CA ILE A 310 18.96 -12.65 -15.24
C ILE A 310 20.05 -11.59 -15.42
N ILE A 311 19.75 -10.49 -16.11
CA ILE A 311 20.70 -9.38 -16.34
C ILE A 311 21.15 -8.76 -15.01
N SER A 312 20.24 -8.68 -14.03
CA SER A 312 20.51 -8.12 -12.70
C SER A 312 21.18 -9.11 -11.73
N GLY A 313 21.55 -10.32 -12.19
CA GLY A 313 22.12 -11.37 -11.34
C GLY A 313 21.14 -11.97 -10.32
N LYS A 314 19.84 -11.79 -10.52
CA LYS A 314 18.78 -12.33 -9.66
C LYS A 314 18.19 -13.60 -10.30
N PRO A 315 17.73 -14.58 -9.51
CA PRO A 315 17.03 -15.73 -10.06
C PRO A 315 15.74 -15.27 -10.75
N PRO A 316 15.49 -15.68 -12.02
CA PRO A 316 14.26 -15.35 -12.72
C PRO A 316 13.06 -16.03 -12.04
N LYS A 317 12.00 -15.26 -11.79
CA LYS A 317 10.75 -15.76 -11.22
C LYS A 317 9.70 -15.84 -12.32
N TYR A 318 9.14 -17.02 -12.53
CA TYR A 318 8.07 -17.31 -13.48
C TYR A 318 7.19 -18.42 -12.92
N ARG A 319 5.90 -18.39 -13.28
CA ARG A 319 4.85 -19.22 -12.65
C ARG A 319 3.95 -19.92 -13.65
N LYS A 320 3.70 -19.30 -14.80
CA LYS A 320 2.98 -19.91 -15.93
C LYS A 320 3.97 -20.24 -17.05
N HIS A 321 3.58 -21.03 -18.05
CA HIS A 321 4.40 -21.30 -19.25
C HIS A 321 5.83 -21.76 -18.94
N ILE A 322 6.00 -22.64 -17.93
CA ILE A 322 7.33 -22.91 -17.35
C ILE A 322 8.28 -23.51 -18.37
N ALA A 323 7.84 -24.56 -19.08
CA ALA A 323 8.67 -25.27 -20.03
C ALA A 323 9.17 -24.33 -21.13
N ILE A 324 8.27 -23.59 -21.79
CA ILE A 324 8.67 -22.64 -22.83
C ILE A 324 9.46 -21.46 -22.25
N THR A 325 9.19 -21.03 -21.02
CA THR A 325 9.95 -19.95 -20.36
C THR A 325 11.38 -20.40 -20.06
N GLU A 326 11.61 -21.63 -19.60
CA GLU A 326 12.95 -22.17 -19.42
C GLU A 326 13.75 -22.20 -20.73
N GLU A 327 13.10 -22.59 -21.82
CA GLU A 327 13.69 -22.62 -23.16
C GLU A 327 13.99 -21.21 -23.66
N TYR A 328 13.05 -20.27 -23.48
CA TYR A 328 13.25 -18.86 -23.77
C TYR A 328 14.41 -18.28 -22.97
N LEU A 329 14.54 -18.60 -21.67
CA LEU A 329 15.63 -18.10 -20.84
C LEU A 329 16.98 -18.72 -21.21
N LYS A 330 17.01 -19.97 -21.70
CA LYS A 330 18.23 -20.55 -22.30
C LYS A 330 18.64 -19.76 -23.56
N TYR A 331 17.68 -19.48 -24.44
CA TYR A 331 17.90 -18.64 -25.62
C TYR A 331 18.40 -17.23 -25.23
N ALA A 332 17.72 -16.57 -24.30
CA ALA A 332 18.06 -15.23 -23.84
C ALA A 332 19.48 -15.16 -23.24
N ARG A 333 19.89 -16.14 -22.43
CA ARG A 333 21.26 -16.24 -21.91
C ARG A 333 22.30 -16.32 -23.03
N HIS A 334 22.04 -17.12 -24.05
CA HIS A 334 22.93 -17.23 -25.20
C HIS A 334 23.05 -15.90 -25.97
N GLN A 335 21.92 -15.22 -26.22
CA GLN A 335 21.93 -13.89 -26.87
C GLN A 335 22.70 -12.84 -26.04
N LEU A 336 22.53 -12.83 -24.72
CA LEU A 336 23.24 -11.92 -23.81
C LEU A 336 24.74 -12.21 -23.74
N GLN A 337 25.17 -13.47 -23.86
CA GLN A 337 26.58 -13.85 -23.93
C GLN A 337 27.23 -13.41 -25.24
N GLN A 338 26.50 -13.50 -26.36
CA GLN A 338 27.00 -13.08 -27.68
C GLN A 338 27.12 -11.55 -27.80
N ASN A 339 26.22 -10.80 -27.16
CA ASN A 339 26.24 -9.34 -27.18
C ASN A 339 26.02 -8.74 -25.77
N PRO A 340 27.09 -8.48 -25.01
CA PRO A 340 26.99 -7.93 -23.66
C PRO A 340 26.28 -6.56 -23.58
N ASN A 341 26.30 -5.76 -24.65
CA ASN A 341 25.61 -4.46 -24.69
C ASN A 341 24.08 -4.62 -24.65
N LEU A 342 23.55 -5.76 -25.08
CA LEU A 342 22.12 -6.05 -25.08
C LEU A 342 21.53 -5.98 -23.67
N GLY A 343 22.26 -6.46 -22.64
CA GLY A 343 21.77 -6.40 -21.26
C GLY A 343 21.54 -4.96 -20.77
N ARG A 344 22.42 -4.03 -21.15
CA ARG A 344 22.25 -2.60 -20.81
C ARG A 344 21.03 -2.00 -21.51
N LEU A 345 20.86 -2.27 -22.80
CA LEU A 345 19.73 -1.79 -23.60
C LEU A 345 18.40 -2.39 -23.10
N TYR A 346 18.39 -3.67 -22.75
CA TYR A 346 17.21 -4.36 -22.24
C TYR A 346 16.70 -3.78 -20.92
N ASN A 347 17.62 -3.38 -20.03
CA ASN A 347 17.26 -2.66 -18.80
C ASN A 347 16.68 -1.26 -19.06
N GLN A 348 16.97 -0.68 -20.23
CA GLN A 348 16.39 0.57 -20.73
C GLN A 348 15.17 0.32 -21.62
N ASN A 349 14.59 -0.89 -21.59
CA ASN A 349 13.45 -1.29 -22.41
C ASN A 349 13.71 -1.25 -23.93
N HIS A 350 14.89 -1.69 -24.36
CA HIS A 350 15.21 -1.88 -25.78
C HIS A 350 15.72 -3.30 -26.07
N GLY A 351 15.26 -3.89 -27.18
CA GLY A 351 15.58 -5.26 -27.59
C GLY A 351 14.72 -6.35 -26.92
N ILE A 352 13.67 -5.98 -26.20
CA ILE A 352 12.74 -6.91 -25.55
C ILE A 352 11.95 -7.67 -26.62
N ILE A 353 11.35 -6.93 -27.53
CA ILE A 353 10.52 -7.46 -28.61
C ILE A 353 11.39 -8.25 -29.58
N ALA A 354 12.58 -7.74 -29.91
CA ALA A 354 13.53 -8.44 -30.77
C ALA A 354 13.96 -9.80 -30.16
N MET A 355 14.26 -9.84 -28.87
CA MET A 355 14.63 -11.10 -28.18
C MET A 355 13.47 -12.09 -28.14
N ARG A 356 12.25 -11.64 -27.84
CA ARG A 356 11.03 -12.47 -27.90
C ARG A 356 10.81 -13.02 -29.31
N ASN A 357 10.74 -12.14 -30.30
CA ASN A 357 10.38 -12.51 -31.66
C ASN A 357 11.48 -13.36 -32.31
N GLY A 358 12.75 -13.17 -31.92
CA GLY A 358 13.86 -14.05 -32.30
C GLY A 358 13.61 -15.49 -31.82
N PHE A 359 13.30 -15.66 -30.53
CA PHE A 359 12.98 -16.98 -29.97
C PHE A 359 11.75 -17.64 -30.63
N LEU A 360 10.67 -16.88 -30.82
CA LEU A 360 9.45 -17.38 -31.48
C LEU A 360 9.72 -17.83 -32.92
N ARG A 361 10.56 -17.07 -33.64
CA ARG A 361 10.97 -17.40 -35.01
C ARG A 361 11.83 -18.67 -35.08
N ASP A 362 12.77 -18.83 -34.15
CA ASP A 362 13.61 -20.03 -34.04
C ASP A 362 12.76 -21.29 -33.76
N ARG A 363 11.62 -21.12 -33.07
CA ARG A 363 10.64 -22.17 -32.81
C ARG A 363 9.68 -22.43 -33.97
N GLY A 364 9.53 -21.47 -34.89
CA GLY A 364 8.51 -21.51 -35.94
C GLY A 364 7.08 -21.45 -35.41
N LEU A 365 6.86 -20.86 -34.23
CA LEU A 365 5.56 -20.79 -33.55
C LEU A 365 5.20 -19.35 -33.19
N LYS A 366 3.91 -19.03 -33.21
CA LYS A 366 3.36 -17.80 -32.64
C LYS A 366 3.12 -17.97 -31.13
N GLY A 367 3.05 -16.85 -30.41
CA GLY A 367 2.73 -16.89 -28.98
C GLY A 367 1.39 -17.56 -28.69
N SER A 368 0.34 -17.23 -29.44
CA SER A 368 -1.00 -17.86 -29.27
C SER A 368 -0.99 -19.37 -29.54
N GLU A 369 -0.20 -19.83 -30.51
CA GLU A 369 -0.04 -21.27 -30.81
C GLU A 369 0.66 -22.01 -29.66
N ILE A 370 1.64 -21.39 -29.01
CA ILE A 370 2.28 -21.96 -27.82
C ILE A 370 1.25 -22.14 -26.69
N ILE A 371 0.39 -21.14 -26.47
CA ILE A 371 -0.66 -21.20 -25.45
C ILE A 371 -1.66 -22.32 -25.77
N ALA A 372 -2.11 -22.43 -27.03
CA ALA A 372 -3.00 -23.50 -27.46
C ALA A 372 -2.37 -24.89 -27.24
N LEU A 373 -1.08 -25.06 -27.60
CA LEU A 373 -0.35 -26.31 -27.39
C LEU A 373 -0.18 -26.66 -25.90
N GLU A 374 0.06 -25.68 -25.04
CA GLU A 374 0.14 -25.90 -23.59
C GLU A 374 -1.23 -26.29 -22.99
N LEU A 375 -2.32 -25.68 -23.48
CA LEU A 375 -3.69 -26.05 -23.10
C LEU A 375 -4.03 -27.48 -23.52
N GLU A 376 -3.70 -27.88 -24.76
CA GLU A 376 -3.92 -29.24 -25.27
C GLU A 376 -3.10 -30.29 -24.52
N LYS A 377 -1.86 -29.96 -24.13
CA LYS A 377 -0.98 -30.86 -23.35
C LYS A 377 -1.31 -30.90 -21.86
N GLY A 378 -2.20 -30.02 -21.38
CA GLY A 378 -2.51 -29.88 -19.95
C GLY A 378 -1.34 -29.31 -19.12
N ASP A 379 -0.39 -28.63 -19.77
CA ASP A 379 0.86 -28.10 -19.19
C ASP A 379 0.74 -26.65 -18.69
N ALA A 380 -0.49 -26.13 -18.58
CA ALA A 380 -0.78 -24.75 -18.20
C ALA A 380 -0.36 -24.37 -16.75
N ALA A 381 0.06 -25.35 -15.96
CA ALA A 381 0.48 -25.15 -14.59
C ALA A 381 1.73 -25.97 -14.24
N PRO A 382 2.64 -25.46 -13.40
CA PRO A 382 3.83 -26.18 -12.97
C PRO A 382 3.53 -27.61 -12.52
N PRO A 383 4.50 -28.54 -12.64
CA PRO A 383 4.54 -29.71 -11.80
C PRO A 383 4.86 -29.34 -10.35
N VAL A 384 4.09 -28.45 -9.70
CA VAL A 384 4.16 -28.32 -8.24
C VAL A 384 3.42 -29.53 -7.68
N ALA A 385 4.19 -30.57 -7.38
CA ALA A 385 3.70 -31.76 -6.70
C ALA A 385 3.89 -31.68 -5.18
N GLN A 386 4.70 -30.73 -4.67
CA GLN A 386 5.10 -30.67 -3.26
C GLN A 386 5.61 -29.27 -2.85
N ASP A 387 5.93 -29.11 -1.56
CA ASP A 387 6.50 -27.90 -0.94
C ASP A 387 5.63 -26.64 -1.04
N VAL A 388 4.31 -26.81 -0.91
CA VAL A 388 3.33 -25.70 -0.98
C VAL A 388 2.84 -25.29 0.41
N VAL A 389 2.92 -24.00 0.70
CA VAL A 389 2.34 -23.38 1.89
C VAL A 389 1.10 -22.58 1.50
N ILE A 390 -0.07 -22.97 2.00
CA ILE A 390 -1.31 -22.20 1.85
C ILE A 390 -1.40 -21.21 3.02
N VAL A 391 -1.51 -19.92 2.74
CA VAL A 391 -1.45 -18.83 3.72
C VAL A 391 -2.75 -18.02 3.69
N PRO A 392 -3.63 -18.15 4.69
CA PRO A 392 -4.79 -17.29 4.82
C PRO A 392 -4.39 -15.84 5.10
N ILE A 393 -5.00 -14.89 4.41
CA ILE A 393 -4.97 -13.46 4.70
C ILE A 393 -6.38 -13.07 5.10
N ALA A 394 -6.68 -13.14 6.40
CA ALA A 394 -8.04 -12.97 6.93
C ALA A 394 -8.05 -12.30 8.31
N SER A 395 -9.23 -11.83 8.73
CA SER A 395 -9.52 -11.44 10.11
C SER A 395 -10.12 -12.63 10.89
N ILE A 396 -10.50 -12.40 12.16
CA ILE A 396 -11.15 -13.41 12.99
C ILE A 396 -12.59 -13.61 12.50
N GLY A 397 -13.08 -14.86 12.51
CA GLY A 397 -14.46 -15.16 12.09
C GLY A 397 -14.67 -15.39 10.59
N CYS A 398 -13.65 -15.20 9.74
CA CYS A 398 -13.77 -15.42 8.29
C CYS A 398 -13.94 -16.90 7.86
N GLY A 399 -13.85 -17.87 8.78
CA GLY A 399 -13.97 -19.31 8.44
C GLY A 399 -12.68 -20.02 8.02
N LYS A 400 -11.50 -19.39 8.20
CA LYS A 400 -10.17 -19.96 7.86
C LYS A 400 -9.99 -21.42 8.29
N THR A 401 -10.17 -21.70 9.57
CA THR A 401 -9.96 -23.04 10.14
C THR A 401 -10.94 -24.05 9.58
N THR A 402 -12.19 -23.65 9.32
CA THR A 402 -13.20 -24.52 8.70
C THR A 402 -12.77 -24.91 7.29
N VAL A 403 -12.35 -23.93 6.49
CA VAL A 403 -11.85 -24.18 5.13
C VAL A 403 -10.57 -25.02 5.17
N ALA A 404 -9.66 -24.74 6.11
CA ALA A 404 -8.43 -25.50 6.28
C ALA A 404 -8.70 -26.98 6.58
N LEU A 405 -9.58 -27.27 7.54
CA LEU A 405 -9.99 -28.64 7.88
C LEU A 405 -10.72 -29.32 6.72
N GLY A 406 -11.56 -28.59 5.98
CA GLY A 406 -12.19 -29.11 4.77
C GLY A 406 -11.15 -29.56 3.73
N LEU A 407 -10.11 -28.76 3.50
CA LEU A 407 -9.00 -29.13 2.60
C LEU A 407 -8.19 -30.32 3.13
N VAL A 408 -7.96 -30.40 4.45
CA VAL A 408 -7.29 -31.55 5.09
C VAL A 408 -8.11 -32.83 4.89
N ASN A 409 -9.42 -32.78 5.09
CA ASN A 409 -10.30 -33.94 4.93
C ASN A 409 -10.35 -34.45 3.49
N LEU A 410 -10.38 -33.52 2.52
CA LEU A 410 -10.42 -33.87 1.09
C LEU A 410 -9.11 -34.45 0.58
N PHE A 411 -7.97 -33.86 0.98
CA PHE A 411 -6.68 -34.10 0.32
C PHE A 411 -5.58 -34.66 1.24
N GLY A 412 -5.82 -34.75 2.54
CA GLY A 412 -4.83 -35.26 3.50
C GLY A 412 -3.60 -34.37 3.66
N TRP A 413 -3.75 -33.06 3.45
CA TRP A 413 -2.67 -32.08 3.60
C TRP A 413 -2.31 -31.81 5.05
N GLY A 414 -1.14 -31.21 5.28
CA GLY A 414 -0.72 -30.75 6.60
C GLY A 414 -1.49 -29.51 7.03
N HIS A 415 -1.68 -29.35 8.34
CA HIS A 415 -2.34 -28.17 8.91
C HIS A 415 -1.64 -27.78 10.20
N VAL A 416 -1.17 -26.54 10.25
CA VAL A 416 -0.50 -25.98 11.43
C VAL A 416 -1.28 -24.74 11.86
N GLN A 417 -1.88 -24.81 13.05
CA GLN A 417 -2.58 -23.69 13.64
C GLN A 417 -1.61 -22.86 14.48
N ASN A 418 -1.53 -21.56 14.19
CA ASN A 418 -0.69 -20.65 14.96
C ASN A 418 -1.10 -20.64 16.43
N ASP A 419 -2.38 -20.85 16.73
CA ASP A 419 -2.90 -20.90 18.09
C ASP A 419 -2.32 -22.09 18.88
N ASN A 420 -2.04 -23.24 18.26
CA ASN A 420 -1.44 -24.41 18.92
C ASN A 420 0.06 -24.27 19.26
N ILE A 421 0.74 -23.23 18.76
CA ILE A 421 2.17 -23.02 19.02
C ILE A 421 2.39 -22.47 20.44
N GLN A 422 2.93 -23.29 21.33
CA GLN A 422 3.22 -22.92 22.71
C GLN A 422 4.44 -21.97 22.84
N GLY A 423 4.51 -21.19 23.92
CA GLY A 423 5.65 -20.33 24.28
C GLY A 423 5.65 -18.93 23.64
N GLN A 424 6.06 -17.91 24.42
CA GLN A 424 6.01 -16.49 23.97
C GLN A 424 7.27 -16.02 23.23
N LYS A 425 8.44 -16.61 23.48
CA LYS A 425 9.69 -16.27 22.77
C LYS A 425 9.74 -16.96 21.41
N ASN A 426 10.12 -16.22 20.37
CA ASN A 426 10.33 -16.72 19.00
C ASN A 426 9.13 -17.47 18.39
N ARG A 427 7.89 -17.17 18.82
CA ARG A 427 6.67 -17.81 18.30
C ARG A 427 6.55 -17.74 16.77
N PRO A 428 6.85 -16.61 16.08
CA PRO A 428 6.80 -16.55 14.63
C PRO A 428 7.76 -17.54 13.94
N LYS A 429 8.98 -17.68 14.49
CA LYS A 429 9.97 -18.65 14.00
C LYS A 429 9.51 -20.09 14.25
N ARG A 430 9.01 -20.40 15.45
CA ARG A 430 8.49 -21.74 15.78
C ARG A 430 7.31 -22.16 14.91
N PHE A 431 6.45 -21.20 14.54
CA PHE A 431 5.37 -21.45 13.60
C PHE A 431 5.92 -21.80 12.21
N ALA A 432 6.90 -21.05 11.71
CA ALA A 432 7.57 -21.38 10.45
C ALA A 432 8.31 -22.73 10.52
N ASP A 433 9.00 -23.04 11.61
CA ASP A 433 9.67 -24.33 11.81
C ASP A 433 8.66 -25.49 11.80
N ALA A 434 7.46 -25.31 12.38
CA ALA A 434 6.42 -26.33 12.35
C ALA A 434 5.83 -26.56 10.94
N LEU A 435 5.73 -25.49 10.13
CA LEU A 435 5.35 -25.59 8.72
C LEU A 435 6.41 -26.37 7.92
N VAL A 436 7.69 -26.01 8.10
CA VAL A 436 8.83 -26.70 7.47
C VAL A 436 8.83 -28.18 7.86
N ASN A 437 8.57 -28.50 9.14
CA ASN A 437 8.51 -29.88 9.59
C ASN A 437 7.34 -30.66 8.96
N ASN A 438 6.17 -30.05 8.81
CA ASN A 438 5.03 -30.69 8.13
C ASN A 438 5.32 -30.93 6.65
N LEU A 439 6.03 -30.01 5.98
CA LEU A 439 6.40 -30.16 4.57
C LEU A 439 7.38 -31.31 4.31
N MET A 440 8.09 -31.80 5.34
CA MET A 440 8.91 -33.01 5.20
C MET A 440 8.07 -34.28 4.96
N GLU A 441 6.81 -34.30 5.40
CA GLU A 441 5.91 -35.46 5.30
C GLU A 441 4.73 -35.24 4.35
N ARG A 442 4.36 -33.98 4.10
CA ARG A 442 3.16 -33.59 3.35
C ARG A 442 3.53 -32.65 2.20
N LYS A 443 2.92 -32.88 1.03
CA LYS A 443 3.09 -32.05 -0.18
C LYS A 443 2.64 -30.59 0.01
N VAL A 444 1.61 -30.40 0.84
CA VAL A 444 0.98 -29.10 1.09
C VAL A 444 0.77 -28.95 2.59
N VAL A 445 1.04 -27.75 3.12
CA VAL A 445 0.73 -27.38 4.50
C VAL A 445 -0.08 -26.09 4.54
N ILE A 446 -1.14 -26.07 5.36
CA ILE A 446 -1.96 -24.88 5.60
C ILE A 446 -1.45 -24.16 6.84
N ALA A 447 -1.00 -22.93 6.66
CA ALA A 447 -0.52 -22.06 7.72
C ALA A 447 -1.67 -21.26 8.35
N ASP A 448 -2.48 -21.92 9.18
CA ASP A 448 -3.68 -21.35 9.80
C ASP A 448 -3.34 -20.28 10.85
N ARG A 449 -3.11 -19.07 10.33
CA ARG A 449 -2.87 -17.79 11.02
C ARG A 449 -3.62 -16.71 10.22
N ASN A 450 -3.94 -15.59 10.86
CA ASN A 450 -4.64 -14.49 10.19
C ASN A 450 -3.82 -13.85 9.05
N ASN A 451 -2.51 -13.64 9.25
CA ASN A 451 -1.61 -12.94 8.31
C ASN A 451 -2.16 -11.63 7.72
N HIS A 452 -3.06 -10.97 8.48
CA HIS A 452 -3.77 -9.77 8.09
C HIS A 452 -2.87 -8.56 7.82
N MET A 453 -1.63 -8.55 8.33
CA MET A 453 -0.68 -7.46 8.11
C MET A 453 0.45 -7.85 7.14
N LYS A 454 0.94 -6.91 6.33
CA LYS A 454 2.04 -7.12 5.37
C LYS A 454 3.30 -7.68 6.03
N ARG A 455 3.63 -7.19 7.22
CA ARG A 455 4.79 -7.68 7.99
C ARG A 455 4.69 -9.17 8.33
N GLU A 456 3.48 -9.69 8.56
CA GLU A 456 3.24 -11.09 8.92
C GLU A 456 3.44 -11.98 7.70
N ARG A 457 3.00 -11.51 6.52
CA ARG A 457 3.18 -12.17 5.22
C ARG A 457 4.64 -12.20 4.80
N HIS A 458 5.36 -11.09 4.95
CA HIS A 458 6.82 -11.08 4.75
C HIS A 458 7.53 -12.06 5.69
N GLN A 459 7.17 -12.06 6.98
CA GLN A 459 7.79 -12.93 7.97
C GLN A 459 7.60 -14.42 7.63
N ILE A 460 6.38 -14.87 7.34
CA ILE A 460 6.13 -16.29 7.05
C ILE A 460 6.85 -16.74 5.78
N ILE A 461 6.83 -15.92 4.73
CA ILE A 461 7.51 -16.22 3.46
C ILE A 461 9.03 -16.30 3.68
N SER A 462 9.61 -15.29 4.33
CA SER A 462 11.06 -15.22 4.56
C SER A 462 11.58 -16.33 5.48
N ASP A 463 10.85 -16.68 6.54
CA ASP A 463 11.30 -17.70 7.49
C ASP A 463 11.17 -19.11 6.92
N VAL A 464 10.10 -19.43 6.19
CA VAL A 464 9.98 -20.73 5.51
C VAL A 464 11.02 -20.86 4.39
N ARG A 465 11.21 -19.82 3.56
CA ARG A 465 12.21 -19.84 2.47
C ARG A 465 13.66 -19.93 2.96
N ARG A 466 13.93 -19.58 4.22
CA ARG A 466 15.26 -19.81 4.81
C ARG A 466 15.60 -21.30 4.88
N SER A 467 14.60 -22.15 5.09
CA SER A 467 14.78 -23.61 5.19
C SER A 467 14.45 -24.33 3.89
N ILE A 468 13.44 -23.86 3.15
CA ILE A 468 12.98 -24.42 1.88
C ILE A 468 12.97 -23.29 0.84
N PRO A 469 14.10 -22.96 0.19
CA PRO A 469 14.21 -21.82 -0.72
C PRO A 469 13.19 -21.84 -1.88
N GLU A 470 12.85 -23.04 -2.35
CA GLU A 470 11.91 -23.27 -3.46
C GLU A 470 10.44 -23.38 -3.01
N ALA A 471 10.13 -23.16 -1.73
CA ALA A 471 8.77 -23.25 -1.22
C ALA A 471 7.84 -22.27 -1.97
N ARG A 472 6.68 -22.80 -2.35
CA ARG A 472 5.62 -22.06 -3.04
C ARG A 472 4.56 -21.61 -2.05
N PHE A 473 4.00 -20.42 -2.25
CA PHE A 473 3.01 -19.84 -1.34
C PHE A 473 1.73 -19.49 -2.08
N ILE A 474 0.60 -20.05 -1.64
CA ILE A 474 -0.72 -19.72 -2.16
C ILE A 474 -1.45 -18.89 -1.09
N ALA A 475 -1.80 -17.64 -1.41
CA ALA A 475 -2.58 -16.80 -0.51
C ALA A 475 -4.08 -17.09 -0.64
N LEU A 476 -4.75 -17.34 0.48
CA LEU A 476 -6.21 -17.32 0.55
C LEU A 476 -6.64 -15.96 1.08
N HIS A 477 -6.91 -15.02 0.18
CA HIS A 477 -7.19 -13.64 0.52
C HIS A 477 -8.68 -13.42 0.75
N TYR A 478 -9.08 -13.40 2.01
CA TYR A 478 -10.43 -13.00 2.39
C TYR A 478 -10.55 -11.48 2.21
N VAL A 479 -11.34 -11.04 1.24
CA VAL A 479 -11.35 -9.64 0.80
C VAL A 479 -12.04 -8.75 1.84
N HIS A 480 -11.31 -7.73 2.32
CA HIS A 480 -11.82 -6.71 3.26
C HIS A 480 -11.75 -5.29 2.68
N GLU A 481 -11.50 -5.17 1.37
CA GLU A 481 -11.28 -3.89 0.70
C GLU A 481 -12.25 -3.71 -0.48
N PRO A 482 -12.86 -2.53 -0.65
CA PRO A 482 -12.63 -1.30 0.12
C PRO A 482 -13.27 -1.34 1.51
N LYS A 483 -12.50 -1.00 2.55
CA LYS A 483 -13.01 -0.99 3.95
C LYS A 483 -14.23 -0.10 4.16
N ALA A 484 -14.39 0.95 3.36
CA ALA A 484 -15.48 1.92 3.52
C ALA A 484 -16.87 1.31 3.26
N ASP A 485 -16.92 0.24 2.45
CA ASP A 485 -18.16 -0.34 1.93
C ASP A 485 -18.39 -1.74 2.51
N MET A 486 -17.31 -2.51 2.68
CA MET A 486 -17.40 -3.92 3.07
C MET A 486 -17.31 -4.16 4.58
N LEU A 487 -16.70 -3.24 5.34
CA LEU A 487 -16.29 -3.55 6.72
C LEU A 487 -17.46 -3.69 7.68
N ASP A 488 -18.59 -3.01 7.44
CA ASP A 488 -19.78 -3.14 8.27
C ASP A 488 -20.47 -4.50 8.09
N GLU A 489 -20.62 -4.97 6.84
CA GLU A 489 -21.15 -6.30 6.56
C GLU A 489 -20.22 -7.40 7.07
N ILE A 490 -18.92 -7.28 6.79
CA ILE A 490 -17.90 -8.20 7.29
C ILE A 490 -17.92 -8.26 8.82
N ARG A 491 -18.04 -7.11 9.49
CA ARG A 491 -18.15 -7.03 10.94
C ARG A 491 -19.34 -7.84 11.43
N LEU A 492 -20.52 -7.64 10.86
CA LEU A 492 -21.74 -8.37 11.24
C LEU A 492 -21.56 -9.88 11.06
N VAL A 493 -21.12 -10.31 9.87
CA VAL A 493 -20.98 -11.73 9.54
C VAL A 493 -19.94 -12.41 10.43
N THR A 494 -18.76 -11.79 10.60
CA THR A 494 -17.70 -12.38 11.41
C THR A 494 -18.07 -12.44 12.88
N GLN A 495 -18.73 -11.40 13.43
CA GLN A 495 -19.22 -11.41 14.81
C GLN A 495 -20.28 -12.49 15.02
N GLN A 496 -21.27 -12.59 14.13
CA GLN A 496 -22.28 -13.64 14.19
C GLN A 496 -21.66 -15.03 14.19
N ARG A 497 -20.71 -15.30 13.27
CA ARG A 497 -20.02 -16.60 13.19
C ARG A 497 -19.20 -16.93 14.44
N VAL A 498 -18.60 -15.93 15.09
CA VAL A 498 -17.85 -16.14 16.34
C VAL A 498 -18.79 -16.40 17.51
N LEU A 499 -19.93 -15.71 17.58
CA LEU A 499 -20.94 -15.89 18.62
C LEU A 499 -21.68 -17.23 18.49
N GLU A 500 -22.09 -17.61 17.28
CA GLU A 500 -22.77 -18.89 16.98
C GLU A 500 -21.87 -20.10 17.24
N ARG A 501 -20.55 -19.97 17.01
CA ARG A 501 -19.57 -21.03 17.35
C ARG A 501 -19.40 -21.24 18.85
N GLY A 502 -19.81 -20.30 19.69
CA GLY A 502 -19.69 -20.44 21.13
C GLY A 502 -18.25 -20.71 21.60
N ASP A 503 -18.11 -21.56 22.62
CA ASP A 503 -16.80 -21.96 23.19
C ASP A 503 -16.00 -22.94 22.32
N ASN A 504 -16.52 -23.31 21.15
CA ASN A 504 -15.77 -24.06 20.15
C ASN A 504 -14.87 -23.16 19.30
N HIS A 505 -14.77 -21.85 19.56
CA HIS A 505 -13.78 -20.98 18.96
C HIS A 505 -12.47 -20.98 19.78
N GLN A 506 -11.37 -21.44 19.19
CA GLN A 506 -10.10 -21.67 19.90
C GLN A 506 -9.48 -20.43 20.59
N THR A 507 -9.66 -19.24 20.00
CA THR A 507 -9.07 -17.98 20.47
C THR A 507 -10.02 -17.10 21.30
N ILE A 508 -11.33 -17.34 21.25
CA ILE A 508 -12.36 -16.44 21.80
C ILE A 508 -13.36 -17.28 22.59
N ARG A 509 -13.45 -17.05 23.90
CA ARG A 509 -14.42 -17.74 24.75
C ARG A 509 -15.77 -17.01 24.73
N ALA A 510 -16.63 -17.34 23.78
CA ALA A 510 -17.93 -16.68 23.64
C ALA A 510 -18.86 -16.89 24.86
N ALA A 511 -18.68 -17.95 25.66
CA ALA A 511 -19.50 -18.17 26.87
C ALA A 511 -18.88 -17.65 28.17
N SER A 512 -17.62 -17.19 28.19
CA SER A 512 -16.94 -16.72 29.42
C SER A 512 -16.28 -15.34 29.33
N LYS A 513 -16.35 -14.65 28.18
CA LYS A 513 -15.99 -13.24 28.02
C LYS A 513 -17.22 -12.40 27.67
N ARG A 514 -17.22 -11.12 28.07
CA ARG A 514 -18.33 -10.21 27.71
C ARG A 514 -18.33 -9.96 26.20
N PRO A 515 -19.50 -9.88 25.54
CA PRO A 515 -19.61 -9.58 24.11
C PRO A 515 -18.75 -8.39 23.67
N ASP A 516 -18.68 -7.34 24.51
CA ASP A 516 -17.89 -6.12 24.25
C ASP A 516 -16.37 -6.37 24.12
N GLU A 517 -15.81 -7.31 24.88
CA GLU A 517 -14.38 -7.66 24.83
C GLU A 517 -14.05 -8.46 23.56
N ILE A 518 -14.97 -9.33 23.14
CA ILE A 518 -14.88 -10.10 21.90
C ILE A 518 -14.90 -9.17 20.70
N ILE A 519 -15.85 -8.23 20.70
CA ILE A 519 -15.97 -7.19 19.68
C ILE A 519 -14.68 -6.36 19.60
N GLY A 520 -14.14 -5.91 20.73
CA GLY A 520 -12.89 -5.11 20.76
C GLY A 520 -11.68 -5.84 20.16
N ILE A 521 -11.55 -7.15 20.39
CA ILE A 521 -10.50 -7.97 19.78
C ILE A 521 -10.69 -8.03 18.26
N MET A 522 -11.91 -8.32 17.80
CA MET A 522 -12.23 -8.44 16.38
C MET A 522 -11.99 -7.12 15.64
N GLU A 523 -12.41 -5.99 16.21
CA GLU A 523 -12.16 -4.65 15.66
C GLU A 523 -10.66 -4.36 15.50
N GLY A 524 -9.84 -4.82 16.44
CA GLY A 524 -8.39 -4.67 16.34
C GLY A 524 -7.80 -5.37 15.11
N PHE A 525 -8.32 -6.54 14.74
CA PHE A 525 -7.90 -7.25 13.52
C PHE A 525 -8.43 -6.58 12.25
N LEU A 526 -9.70 -6.16 12.23
CA LEU A 526 -10.30 -5.46 11.08
C LEU A 526 -9.59 -4.13 10.78
N HIS A 527 -9.30 -3.34 11.82
CA HIS A 527 -8.61 -2.06 11.67
C HIS A 527 -7.20 -2.23 11.09
N ARG A 528 -6.45 -3.23 11.58
CA ARG A 528 -5.06 -3.52 11.15
C ARG A 528 -4.97 -4.34 9.87
N PHE A 529 -6.07 -4.81 9.31
CA PHE A 529 -6.06 -5.60 8.09
C PHE A 529 -5.47 -4.79 6.93
N GLU A 530 -4.57 -5.39 6.17
CA GLU A 530 -3.95 -4.86 4.96
C GLU A 530 -4.19 -5.86 3.83
N GLY A 531 -5.04 -5.49 2.86
CA GLY A 531 -5.35 -6.35 1.71
C GLY A 531 -4.11 -6.79 0.92
N ALA A 532 -4.22 -7.95 0.26
CA ALA A 532 -3.16 -8.48 -0.58
C ALA A 532 -2.95 -7.60 -1.83
N ASP A 533 -1.69 -7.36 -2.20
CA ASP A 533 -1.30 -6.58 -3.38
C ASP A 533 -0.21 -7.31 -4.17
N ALA A 534 -0.62 -8.19 -5.09
CA ALA A 534 0.28 -9.06 -5.85
C ALA A 534 1.34 -8.31 -6.70
N GLU A 535 1.21 -7.00 -6.87
CA GLU A 535 2.16 -6.16 -7.61
C GLU A 535 3.26 -5.57 -6.71
N ARG A 536 3.18 -5.77 -5.38
CA ARG A 536 4.10 -5.17 -4.42
C ARG A 536 4.61 -6.17 -3.40
N HIS A 537 5.89 -6.02 -3.04
CA HIS A 537 6.47 -6.78 -1.94
C HIS A 537 5.74 -6.49 -0.61
N PRO A 538 5.47 -7.50 0.24
CA PRO A 538 5.85 -8.90 0.10
C PRO A 538 4.87 -9.76 -0.71
N ASP A 539 3.71 -9.22 -1.07
CA ASP A 539 2.60 -10.01 -1.61
C ASP A 539 2.85 -10.46 -3.05
N CYS A 540 3.69 -9.74 -3.80
CA CYS A 540 4.23 -10.20 -5.09
C CYS A 540 5.02 -11.51 -4.99
N GLU A 541 5.36 -11.96 -3.77
CA GLU A 541 6.04 -13.22 -3.53
C GLU A 541 5.12 -14.44 -3.40
N PHE A 542 3.81 -14.25 -3.24
CA PHE A 542 2.82 -15.34 -3.31
C PHE A 542 2.66 -15.82 -4.73
N ASP A 543 2.78 -17.13 -4.95
CA ASP A 543 2.65 -17.80 -6.23
C ASP A 543 1.25 -17.72 -6.84
N GLU A 544 0.23 -17.76 -6.00
CA GLU A 544 -1.17 -17.57 -6.39
C GLU A 544 -1.90 -16.77 -5.30
N VAL A 545 -2.86 -15.93 -5.67
CA VAL A 545 -3.71 -15.20 -4.72
C VAL A 545 -5.16 -15.50 -5.06
N ILE A 546 -5.81 -16.28 -4.21
CA ILE A 546 -7.21 -16.67 -4.36
C ILE A 546 -8.06 -15.72 -3.51
N ASP A 547 -8.76 -14.80 -4.16
CA ASP A 547 -9.70 -13.90 -3.49
C ASP A 547 -10.95 -14.66 -3.03
N LEU A 548 -11.27 -14.57 -1.75
CA LEU A 548 -12.40 -15.21 -1.09
C LEU A 548 -13.36 -14.17 -0.55
N ASP A 549 -14.65 -14.47 -0.61
CA ASP A 549 -15.69 -13.61 -0.08
C ASP A 549 -15.88 -13.94 1.41
N VAL A 550 -15.74 -12.93 2.27
CA VAL A 550 -15.92 -13.09 3.72
C VAL A 550 -17.38 -13.40 4.06
N SER A 551 -18.33 -12.81 3.34
CA SER A 551 -19.77 -12.99 3.55
C SER A 551 -20.26 -14.35 3.04
N ALA A 552 -19.62 -14.89 2.00
CA ALA A 552 -19.92 -16.23 1.49
C ALA A 552 -19.67 -17.33 2.52
N SER A 553 -20.36 -18.46 2.36
CA SER A 553 -20.21 -19.63 3.23
C SER A 553 -18.80 -20.24 3.12
N SER A 554 -18.37 -20.99 4.13
CA SER A 554 -17.10 -21.75 4.05
C SER A 554 -17.14 -22.79 2.92
N ARG A 555 -18.33 -23.27 2.54
CA ARG A 555 -18.54 -24.22 1.45
C ARG A 555 -18.34 -23.62 0.07
N GLU A 556 -18.86 -22.43 -0.18
CA GLU A 556 -18.63 -21.70 -1.44
C GLU A 556 -17.16 -21.31 -1.60
N ASN A 557 -16.54 -20.83 -0.53
CA ASN A 557 -15.11 -20.52 -0.53
C ASN A 557 -14.25 -21.78 -0.76
N LEU A 558 -14.61 -22.92 -0.15
CA LEU A 558 -13.91 -24.19 -0.37
C LEU A 558 -13.98 -24.63 -1.84
N GLU A 559 -15.15 -24.51 -2.48
CA GLU A 559 -15.32 -24.82 -3.90
C GLU A 559 -14.53 -23.89 -4.80
N LYS A 560 -14.54 -22.59 -4.52
CA LYS A 560 -13.71 -21.63 -5.25
C LYS A 560 -12.23 -22.01 -5.17
N ILE A 561 -11.74 -22.38 -3.99
CA ILE A 561 -10.36 -22.82 -3.80
C ILE A 561 -10.08 -24.08 -4.62
N VAL A 562 -10.93 -25.12 -4.50
CA VAL A 562 -10.73 -26.38 -5.22
C VAL A 562 -10.79 -26.18 -6.73
N SER A 563 -11.69 -25.33 -7.23
CA SER A 563 -11.78 -24.97 -8.65
C SER A 563 -10.49 -24.30 -9.15
N VAL A 564 -9.98 -23.29 -8.42
CA VAL A 564 -8.73 -22.62 -8.79
C VAL A 564 -7.53 -23.55 -8.71
N LEU A 565 -7.45 -24.39 -7.68
CA LEU A 565 -6.36 -25.37 -7.54
C LEU A 565 -6.43 -26.47 -8.60
N ARG A 566 -7.62 -26.86 -9.06
CA ARG A 566 -7.78 -27.82 -10.14
C ARG A 566 -7.22 -27.29 -11.45
N THR A 567 -7.45 -26.02 -11.74
CA THR A 567 -6.93 -25.37 -12.96
C THR A 567 -5.44 -25.05 -12.84
N SER A 568 -5.01 -24.53 -11.68
CA SER A 568 -3.69 -23.90 -11.52
C SER A 568 -2.66 -24.80 -10.85
N TYR A 569 -3.07 -25.89 -10.20
CA TYR A 569 -2.23 -26.84 -9.47
C TYR A 569 -2.78 -28.29 -9.52
N PRO A 570 -3.12 -28.84 -10.70
CA PRO A 570 -3.81 -30.13 -10.82
C PRO A 570 -3.07 -31.30 -10.15
N LYS A 571 -1.72 -31.25 -10.11
CA LYS A 571 -0.88 -32.28 -9.47
C LYS A 571 -0.96 -32.29 -7.95
N LEU A 572 -1.40 -31.21 -7.30
CA LEU A 572 -1.62 -31.19 -5.84
C LEU A 572 -2.86 -32.00 -5.43
N LEU A 573 -3.81 -32.18 -6.36
CA LEU A 573 -5.05 -32.89 -6.11
C LEU A 573 -4.92 -34.40 -6.34
N ASP A 574 -3.78 -34.88 -6.84
CA ASP A 574 -3.53 -36.30 -7.18
C ASP A 574 -4.65 -36.92 -8.04
N GLY A 575 -5.24 -36.13 -8.95
CA GLY A 575 -6.36 -36.55 -9.80
C GLY A 575 -7.72 -36.66 -9.10
N LYS A 576 -7.80 -36.38 -7.80
CA LYS A 576 -9.08 -36.33 -7.06
C LYS A 576 -9.86 -35.09 -7.49
N SER A 577 -11.09 -35.32 -7.95
CA SER A 577 -12.06 -34.26 -8.22
C SER A 577 -13.21 -34.41 -7.22
N PRO A 578 -13.18 -33.67 -6.08
CA PRO A 578 -14.28 -33.71 -5.13
C PRO A 578 -15.59 -33.35 -5.81
N THR A 579 -16.62 -34.15 -5.58
CA THR A 579 -17.99 -33.83 -5.98
C THR A 579 -18.57 -32.76 -5.05
N SER A 580 -19.70 -32.15 -5.42
CA SER A 580 -20.39 -31.23 -4.50
C SER A 580 -20.67 -31.89 -3.14
N ALA A 581 -21.09 -33.16 -3.16
CA ALA A 581 -21.36 -33.92 -1.94
C ALA A 581 -20.10 -34.11 -1.08
N ASP A 582 -18.92 -34.32 -1.70
CA ASP A 582 -17.66 -34.42 -0.96
C ASP A 582 -17.30 -33.09 -0.29
N LEU A 583 -17.53 -31.97 -0.98
CA LEU A 583 -17.31 -30.63 -0.44
C LEU A 583 -18.28 -30.33 0.72
N ASP A 584 -19.55 -30.73 0.60
CA ASP A 584 -20.57 -30.59 1.65
C ASP A 584 -20.22 -31.44 2.88
N ASN A 585 -19.81 -32.69 2.66
CA ASN A 585 -19.36 -33.60 3.72
C ASN A 585 -18.10 -33.07 4.41
N ALA A 586 -17.12 -32.56 3.66
CA ALA A 586 -15.88 -32.03 4.21
C ALA A 586 -16.12 -30.83 5.12
N VAL A 587 -17.03 -29.91 4.74
CA VAL A 587 -17.41 -28.77 5.59
C VAL A 587 -18.22 -29.22 6.80
N THR A 588 -19.14 -30.17 6.62
CA THR A 588 -19.94 -30.73 7.73
C THR A 588 -19.04 -31.38 8.78
N GLN A 589 -18.10 -32.23 8.34
CA GLN A 589 -17.08 -32.85 9.21
C GLN A 589 -16.18 -31.80 9.87
N ALA A 590 -15.72 -30.78 9.13
CA ALA A 590 -14.93 -29.69 9.69
C ALA A 590 -15.70 -28.87 10.76
N MET A 591 -17.03 -28.89 10.76
CA MET A 591 -17.87 -28.25 11.77
C MET A 591 -18.24 -29.19 12.92
N SER A 592 -18.40 -30.50 12.67
CA SER A 592 -18.78 -31.51 13.69
C SER A 592 -17.60 -32.07 14.48
N ASP A 593 -16.48 -32.32 13.80
CA ASP A 593 -15.32 -33.03 14.36
C ASP A 593 -14.29 -32.05 14.95
N TYR A 594 -14.50 -30.74 14.77
CA TYR A 594 -13.65 -29.72 15.34
C TYR A 594 -13.80 -29.65 16.86
N THR A 595 -12.87 -30.32 17.54
CA THR A 595 -12.68 -30.24 18.99
C THR A 595 -11.43 -29.43 19.29
N VAL A 596 -11.56 -28.40 20.13
CA VAL A 596 -10.42 -27.54 20.49
C VAL A 596 -9.43 -28.34 21.36
N GLU A 597 -8.33 -28.83 20.77
CA GLU A 597 -7.29 -29.61 21.47
C GLU A 597 -6.53 -28.77 22.51
N MET A 598 -6.28 -27.49 22.24
CA MET A 598 -5.64 -26.55 23.16
C MET A 598 -6.40 -25.23 23.21
N LYS A 599 -6.94 -24.90 24.39
CA LYS A 599 -7.69 -23.66 24.65
C LYS A 599 -6.72 -22.55 25.04
N HIS A 600 -6.50 -21.59 24.14
CA HIS A 600 -5.77 -20.37 24.48
C HIS A 600 -6.75 -19.31 24.99
N ASP A 601 -6.57 -18.89 26.24
CA ASP A 601 -7.21 -17.69 26.73
C ASP A 601 -6.42 -16.49 26.19
N LEU A 602 -7.03 -15.64 25.35
CA LEU A 602 -6.54 -14.27 25.14
C LEU A 602 -6.76 -13.41 26.41
N SER A 603 -6.75 -14.01 27.59
CA SER A 603 -6.46 -13.32 28.83
C SER A 603 -4.99 -12.92 28.80
N PHE A 604 -4.72 -11.62 28.77
CA PHE A 604 -3.41 -11.10 29.16
C PHE A 604 -3.24 -11.34 30.67
N GLY A 605 -2.96 -12.59 31.06
CA GLY A 605 -2.94 -13.04 32.45
C GLY A 605 -1.59 -12.82 33.12
N GLY A 606 -1.59 -12.05 34.21
CA GLY A 606 -0.58 -12.14 35.26
C GLY A 606 -0.53 -13.54 35.90
N GLY A 607 0.63 -13.89 36.44
CA GLY A 607 0.88 -15.20 37.07
C GLY A 607 0.29 -15.35 38.49
N GLN A 608 -0.54 -16.38 38.63
CA GLN A 608 -0.96 -17.21 39.78
C GLN A 608 -0.54 -16.86 41.23
N LYS A 609 -1.50 -16.93 42.18
CA LYS A 609 -1.71 -18.11 43.06
C LYS A 609 -3.04 -18.11 43.86
N LYS A 610 -3.81 -19.19 43.60
CA LYS A 610 -4.67 -20.06 44.44
C LYS A 610 -5.68 -19.52 45.49
N ALA A 611 -6.94 -19.89 45.17
CA ALA A 611 -7.94 -20.65 45.94
C ALA A 611 -8.89 -19.93 46.94
N GLY A 612 -10.19 -19.97 46.58
CA GLY A 612 -11.34 -19.76 47.49
C GLY A 612 -12.57 -19.15 46.80
N LYS A 613 -13.65 -19.94 46.61
CA LYS A 613 -15.01 -19.54 46.17
C LYS A 613 -15.70 -18.60 47.20
N PRO A 614 -16.89 -18.01 46.95
CA PRO A 614 -17.59 -17.72 45.69
C PRO A 614 -17.93 -16.22 45.52
N THR A 615 -18.27 -15.89 44.28
CA THR A 615 -18.85 -14.64 43.77
C THR A 615 -20.14 -14.18 44.46
N GLN A 616 -20.25 -12.86 44.68
CA GLN A 616 -21.50 -12.13 44.41
C GLN A 616 -21.23 -10.93 43.50
N ALA A 617 -22.02 -10.91 42.43
CA ALA A 617 -22.55 -9.81 41.62
C ALA A 617 -21.78 -8.48 41.48
N ASN A 618 -21.45 -8.19 40.22
CA ASN A 618 -21.53 -6.90 39.53
C ASN A 618 -21.31 -5.61 40.35
N ASN A 619 -20.14 -5.02 40.14
CA ASN A 619 -20.06 -3.62 39.79
C ASN A 619 -18.92 -3.43 38.78
N PHE A 620 -19.23 -2.78 37.65
CA PHE A 620 -18.23 -2.17 36.78
C PHE A 620 -17.38 -1.26 37.66
N SER A 621 -16.16 -1.69 37.96
CA SER A 621 -15.16 -0.83 38.58
C SER A 621 -14.19 -0.39 37.48
N PRO A 622 -13.82 0.90 37.46
CA PRO A 622 -12.85 1.42 36.51
C PRO A 622 -11.53 0.64 36.61
N PRO A 623 -10.68 0.61 35.56
CA PRO A 623 -9.38 -0.02 35.66
C PRO A 623 -8.64 0.61 36.83
N ASP A 624 -8.32 -0.22 37.81
CA ASP A 624 -7.62 0.17 39.03
C ASP A 624 -6.39 1.03 38.66
N PRO A 625 -6.32 2.30 39.09
CA PRO A 625 -5.16 3.15 38.84
C PRO A 625 -3.85 2.47 39.27
N ASP A 626 -3.88 1.62 40.30
CA ASP A 626 -2.72 0.84 40.74
C ASP A 626 -2.32 -0.25 39.73
N TYR A 627 -3.26 -0.80 38.97
CA TYR A 627 -2.97 -1.74 37.88
C TYR A 627 -2.28 -1.05 36.70
N LEU A 628 -2.76 0.13 36.29
CA LEU A 628 -2.15 0.93 35.22
C LEU A 628 -0.77 1.45 35.64
N ALA A 629 -0.64 1.95 36.87
CA ALA A 629 0.61 2.38 37.48
C ALA A 629 1.70 1.29 37.43
N ARG A 630 1.34 0.02 37.69
CA ARG A 630 2.30 -1.11 37.64
C ARG A 630 2.81 -1.45 36.24
N ARG A 631 2.12 -0.99 35.19
CA ARG A 631 2.46 -1.24 33.79
C ARG A 631 3.30 -0.14 33.15
N VAL A 632 3.55 0.97 33.83
CA VAL A 632 4.45 2.01 33.34
C VAL A 632 5.88 1.46 33.21
N ASP A 633 6.51 1.73 32.06
CA ASP A 633 7.90 1.39 31.75
C ASP A 633 8.83 2.57 31.97
N TYR A 634 8.44 3.77 31.56
CA TYR A 634 9.14 5.01 31.89
C TYR A 634 8.22 6.24 31.72
N PHE A 635 8.59 7.34 32.39
CA PHE A 635 7.99 8.65 32.17
C PHE A 635 8.88 9.48 31.26
N ASN A 636 8.28 10.28 30.40
CA ASN A 636 8.98 11.06 29.40
C ASN A 636 8.32 12.42 29.13
N ILE A 637 9.10 13.31 28.53
CA ILE A 637 8.59 14.50 27.85
C ILE A 637 8.64 14.21 26.34
N SER A 638 7.47 14.12 25.71
CA SER A 638 7.37 14.02 24.26
C SER A 638 7.60 15.40 23.62
N VAL A 639 8.37 15.45 22.53
CA VAL A 639 8.68 16.71 21.81
C VAL A 639 8.29 16.64 20.33
N PRO A 640 7.97 17.78 19.68
CA PRO A 640 7.57 17.79 18.28
C PRO A 640 8.65 17.27 17.33
N THR A 641 8.35 16.20 16.59
CA THR A 641 9.32 15.57 15.66
C THR A 641 9.88 16.54 14.62
N TYR A 642 9.04 17.43 14.09
CA TYR A 642 9.45 18.41 13.09
C TYR A 642 10.54 19.36 13.60
N GLU A 643 10.41 19.85 14.83
CA GLU A 643 11.36 20.81 15.40
C GLU A 643 12.75 20.20 15.62
N ILE A 644 12.80 18.97 16.14
CA ILE A 644 14.06 18.25 16.35
C ILE A 644 14.71 17.89 15.02
N THR A 645 13.93 17.42 14.04
CA THR A 645 14.45 17.01 12.72
C THR A 645 14.96 18.22 11.93
N SER A 646 14.22 19.34 11.97
CA SER A 646 14.62 20.60 11.33
C SER A 646 15.90 21.16 11.96
N LEU A 647 15.99 21.19 13.29
CA LEU A 647 17.20 21.62 13.98
C LEU A 647 18.38 20.73 13.63
N LEU A 648 18.23 19.41 13.73
CA LEU A 648 19.27 18.46 13.37
C LEU A 648 19.80 18.68 11.95
N SER A 649 18.91 18.90 10.99
CA SER A 649 19.29 19.13 9.60
C SER A 649 20.04 20.45 9.40
N SER A 650 19.67 21.49 10.16
CA SER A 650 20.34 22.80 10.12
C SER A 650 21.77 22.78 10.66
N LEU A 651 22.10 21.83 11.53
CA LEU A 651 23.46 21.67 12.10
C LEU A 651 24.45 21.01 11.13
N PHE A 652 23.97 20.40 10.05
CA PHE A 652 24.79 19.71 9.06
C PHE A 652 24.54 20.24 7.63
N PRO A 653 24.81 21.53 7.34
CA PRO A 653 24.74 22.05 5.97
C PRO A 653 25.73 21.33 5.03
N PRO A 654 25.55 21.40 3.70
CA PRO A 654 26.45 20.74 2.74
C PRO A 654 27.94 21.10 2.88
N SER A 655 28.24 22.27 3.46
CA SER A 655 29.60 22.73 3.78
C SER A 655 30.24 22.09 5.02
N THR A 656 29.51 21.24 5.76
CA THR A 656 30.03 20.62 6.99
C THR A 656 31.15 19.62 6.67
N PRO A 657 32.28 19.65 7.39
CA PRO A 657 33.37 18.71 7.20
C PRO A 657 32.90 17.23 7.20
N PRO A 658 33.46 16.37 6.35
CA PRO A 658 33.09 14.96 6.27
C PRO A 658 33.20 14.21 7.59
N GLU A 659 34.21 14.54 8.40
CA GLU A 659 34.46 13.91 9.70
C GLU A 659 33.31 14.19 10.70
N LEU A 660 32.85 15.44 10.78
CA LEU A 660 31.74 15.84 11.65
C LEU A 660 30.39 15.30 11.15
N SER A 661 30.18 15.22 9.84
CA SER A 661 28.90 14.79 9.25
C SER A 661 28.75 13.27 9.07
N LYS A 662 29.78 12.47 9.41
CA LYS A 662 29.84 11.02 9.15
C LYS A 662 28.69 10.24 9.77
N LEU A 663 28.49 10.37 11.09
CA LEU A 663 27.42 9.64 11.77
C LEU A 663 26.04 10.13 11.32
N TYR A 664 25.84 11.44 11.18
CA TYR A 664 24.57 12.00 10.71
C TYR A 664 24.17 11.44 9.33
N LYS A 665 25.09 11.46 8.35
CA LYS A 665 24.86 10.89 7.01
C LYS A 665 24.58 9.38 7.06
N HIS A 666 25.30 8.65 7.92
CA HIS A 666 25.02 7.22 8.15
C HIS A 666 23.61 6.99 8.69
N LEU A 667 23.21 7.71 9.74
CA LEU A 667 21.86 7.62 10.33
C LEU A 667 20.77 7.99 9.32
N LEU A 668 21.01 9.01 8.49
CA LEU A 668 20.09 9.44 7.44
C LEU A 668 19.94 8.37 6.34
N ASN A 669 21.06 7.89 5.78
CA ASN A 669 21.07 6.93 4.67
C ASN A 669 20.56 5.55 5.10
N SER A 670 20.84 5.14 6.34
CA SER A 670 20.35 3.89 6.91
C SER A 670 18.96 3.97 7.54
N ARG A 671 18.31 5.16 7.50
CA ARG A 671 16.99 5.43 8.11
C ARG A 671 16.92 5.08 9.61
N ARG A 672 17.96 5.44 10.35
CA ARG A 672 18.14 5.16 11.79
C ARG A 672 17.96 6.37 12.71
N ILE A 673 17.57 7.52 12.15
CA ILE A 673 17.02 8.63 12.95
C ILE A 673 15.67 8.18 13.51
N GLN A 674 15.42 8.41 14.81
CA GLN A 674 14.20 7.98 15.47
C GLN A 674 12.95 8.65 14.84
N PRO A 675 11.82 7.94 14.69
CA PRO A 675 10.60 8.49 14.12
C PRO A 675 9.85 9.42 15.07
N SER A 676 10.14 9.34 16.37
CA SER A 676 9.63 10.22 17.42
C SER A 676 10.72 10.49 18.44
N PHE A 677 10.67 11.66 19.07
CA PHE A 677 11.68 12.11 20.02
C PHE A 677 11.06 12.38 21.39
N HIS A 678 11.80 12.04 22.43
CA HIS A 678 11.38 12.26 23.81
C HIS A 678 12.60 12.41 24.72
N ILE A 679 12.36 13.00 25.89
CA ILE A 679 13.31 13.09 27.01
C ILE A 679 12.83 12.10 28.06
N THR A 680 13.62 11.08 28.38
CA THR A 680 13.27 10.16 29.46
C THR A 680 13.49 10.85 30.80
N LEU A 681 12.43 11.00 31.59
CA LEU A 681 12.48 11.60 32.92
C LEU A 681 12.91 10.58 33.96
N ILE A 682 12.32 9.38 33.94
CA ILE A 682 12.76 8.25 34.77
C ILE A 682 12.31 6.94 34.15
N HIS A 683 13.21 5.96 34.08
CA HIS A 683 12.92 4.61 33.62
C HIS A 683 12.69 3.68 34.81
N ARG A 684 11.82 2.68 34.66
CA ARG A 684 11.52 1.70 35.72
C ARG A 684 12.78 0.99 36.24
N ALA A 685 13.77 0.79 35.38
CA ALA A 685 15.07 0.21 35.78
C ALA A 685 15.73 1.01 36.92
N SER A 686 15.56 2.34 36.93
CA SER A 686 16.07 3.27 37.94
C SER A 686 15.11 3.48 39.12
N SER A 687 13.94 2.80 39.15
CA SER A 687 12.95 2.98 40.22
C SER A 687 13.44 2.52 41.60
N LYS A 688 14.45 1.65 41.65
CA LYS A 688 15.09 1.22 42.90
C LYS A 688 16.13 2.23 43.40
N ASP A 689 16.83 2.87 42.47
CA ASP A 689 17.89 3.83 42.77
C ASP A 689 17.29 5.21 43.09
N GLU A 690 16.20 5.58 42.41
CA GLU A 690 15.45 6.84 42.59
C GLU A 690 13.98 6.60 42.98
N PRO A 691 13.70 5.96 44.14
CA PRO A 691 12.35 5.55 44.51
C PRO A 691 11.42 6.73 44.76
N LYS A 692 11.94 7.83 45.32
CA LYS A 692 11.17 9.05 45.59
C LYS A 692 10.66 9.69 44.30
N LEU A 693 11.53 9.77 43.29
CA LEU A 693 11.21 10.36 41.98
C LEU A 693 10.25 9.47 41.18
N TRP A 694 10.44 8.16 41.23
CA TRP A 694 9.52 7.21 40.60
C TRP A 694 8.11 7.32 41.21
N SER A 695 8.02 7.34 42.54
CA SER A 695 6.75 7.53 43.25
C SER A 695 6.13 8.90 42.95
N HIS A 696 6.93 9.96 42.80
CA HIS A 696 6.41 11.29 42.44
C HIS A 696 5.66 11.27 41.10
N TYR A 697 6.26 10.74 40.04
CA TYR A 697 5.60 10.66 38.72
C TYR A 697 4.43 9.67 38.70
N LEU A 698 4.55 8.56 39.43
CA LEU A 698 3.47 7.59 39.56
C LEU A 698 2.25 8.22 40.24
N ASN A 699 2.46 9.01 41.30
CA ASN A 699 1.40 9.72 42.00
C ASN A 699 0.74 10.76 41.09
N LEU A 700 1.53 11.55 40.33
CA LEU A 700 0.98 12.51 39.37
C LEU A 700 0.11 11.82 38.31
N TYR A 701 0.57 10.67 37.80
CA TYR A 701 -0.17 9.87 36.84
C TYR A 701 -1.47 9.30 37.42
N THR A 702 -1.40 8.71 38.61
CA THR A 702 -2.59 8.19 39.31
C THR A 702 -3.58 9.31 39.64
N SER A 703 -3.11 10.49 40.06
CA SER A 703 -3.97 11.66 40.30
C SER A 703 -4.61 12.18 39.01
N ALA A 704 -3.88 12.23 37.89
CA ALA A 704 -4.42 12.66 36.60
C ALA A 704 -5.47 11.67 36.06
N LEU A 705 -5.25 10.35 36.25
CA LEU A 705 -6.25 9.32 35.96
C LEU A 705 -7.51 9.49 36.80
N GLN A 706 -7.36 9.81 38.09
CA GLN A 706 -8.49 10.01 38.99
C GLN A 706 -9.31 11.27 38.66
N GLN A 707 -8.67 12.35 38.21
CA GLN A 707 -9.35 13.60 37.83
C GLN A 707 -10.13 13.50 36.51
N GLN A 708 -9.76 12.58 35.60
CA GLN A 708 -10.54 12.32 34.38
C GLN A 708 -11.87 11.58 34.65
N ILE A 709 -12.11 11.11 35.88
CA ILE A 709 -13.27 10.27 36.22
C ILE A 709 -14.49 11.11 36.67
N ASP A 710 -14.37 12.41 36.94
CA ASP A 710 -15.32 13.11 37.83
C ASP A 710 -16.28 14.16 37.21
N THR A 711 -16.82 13.95 35.99
CA THR A 711 -18.03 14.75 35.60
C THR A 711 -18.98 14.14 34.56
N SER A 712 -18.66 12.99 33.96
CA SER A 712 -19.52 12.40 32.91
C SER A 712 -19.52 10.88 32.81
N GLY A 713 -18.84 10.15 33.71
CA GLY A 713 -18.94 8.68 33.79
C GLY A 713 -18.49 7.90 32.53
N HIS A 714 -17.79 8.55 31.59
CA HIS A 714 -17.25 7.94 30.37
C HIS A 714 -15.74 8.11 30.29
N PHE A 715 -15.02 7.00 30.12
CA PHE A 715 -13.57 7.00 29.86
C PHE A 715 -13.31 7.46 28.41
N THR A 716 -12.58 8.55 28.23
CA THR A 716 -11.95 8.84 26.93
C THR A 716 -10.76 7.90 26.76
N ASN A 717 -10.60 7.25 25.59
CA ASN A 717 -9.47 6.35 25.28
C ASN A 717 -8.10 7.08 25.15
N HIS A 718 -7.83 8.08 25.97
CA HIS A 718 -6.62 8.90 25.93
C HIS A 718 -5.88 8.83 27.26
N THR A 719 -4.63 8.39 27.21
CA THR A 719 -3.66 8.54 28.29
C THR A 719 -3.61 10.01 28.78
N PRO A 720 -3.71 10.29 30.10
CA PRO A 720 -3.65 11.65 30.60
C PRO A 720 -2.25 12.26 30.42
N THR A 721 -2.19 13.47 29.88
CA THR A 721 -0.96 14.27 29.90
C THR A 721 -0.74 14.83 31.32
N LEU A 722 0.44 14.63 31.90
CA LEU A 722 0.76 15.11 33.26
C LEU A 722 1.00 16.63 33.31
N GLY A 723 1.29 17.24 32.16
CA GLY A 723 1.39 18.68 32.01
C GLY A 723 2.38 19.09 30.91
N PRO A 724 2.38 20.38 30.55
CA PRO A 724 3.32 20.94 29.59
C PRO A 724 4.74 21.01 30.18
N ALA A 725 5.74 20.98 29.30
CA ALA A 725 7.13 21.17 29.66
C ALA A 725 7.84 22.03 28.60
N ARG A 726 8.66 22.97 29.05
CA ARG A 726 9.48 23.82 28.17
C ARG A 726 10.90 23.28 28.16
N ILE A 727 11.46 23.06 26.99
CA ILE A 727 12.76 22.42 26.84
C ILE A 727 13.66 23.32 26.02
N ARG A 728 14.78 23.74 26.61
CA ARG A 728 15.86 24.39 25.86
C ARG A 728 16.78 23.31 25.32
N ILE A 729 17.01 23.32 24.01
CA ILE A 729 18.01 22.46 23.37
C ILE A 729 19.34 23.22 23.37
N GLU A 730 20.37 22.63 23.97
CA GLU A 730 21.63 23.33 24.23
C GLU A 730 22.72 22.95 23.23
N ARG A 731 22.94 21.65 23.04
CA ARG A 731 24.03 21.11 22.22
C ARG A 731 23.63 19.78 21.61
N LEU A 732 24.24 19.42 20.50
CA LEU A 732 24.22 18.08 19.95
C LEU A 732 25.57 17.42 20.23
N VAL A 733 25.56 16.22 20.81
CA VAL A 733 26.76 15.44 21.16
C VAL A 733 26.66 14.07 20.49
N TRP A 734 27.75 13.59 19.89
CA TRP A 734 27.78 12.28 19.25
C TRP A 734 29.18 11.67 19.23
N ASP A 735 29.24 10.35 19.14
CA ASP A 735 30.46 9.58 18.89
C ASP A 735 30.30 8.72 17.61
N ALA A 736 31.07 7.64 17.47
CA ALA A 736 30.93 6.72 16.33
C ALA A 736 29.65 5.83 16.39
N ARG A 737 28.95 5.80 17.52
CA ARG A 737 27.87 4.83 17.84
C ARG A 737 26.50 5.49 17.98
N ILE A 738 26.42 6.65 18.61
CA ILE A 738 25.15 7.28 18.99
C ILE A 738 25.21 8.81 18.89
N MET A 739 24.06 9.41 18.60
CA MET A 739 23.89 10.86 18.50
C MET A 739 22.74 11.29 19.41
N THR A 740 22.93 12.34 20.21
CA THR A 740 21.94 12.82 21.16
C THR A 740 22.02 14.33 21.39
N PHE A 741 20.88 15.00 21.58
CA PHE A 741 20.84 16.39 22.02
C PHE A 741 20.89 16.46 23.54
N VAL A 742 21.74 17.34 24.08
CA VAL A 742 21.69 17.80 25.47
C VAL A 742 20.61 18.85 25.59
N VAL A 743 19.74 18.70 26.60
CA VAL A 743 18.63 19.60 26.83
C VAL A 743 18.55 20.04 28.29
N ARG A 744 17.98 21.22 28.50
CA ARG A 744 17.61 21.73 29.81
C ARG A 744 16.09 21.85 29.90
N ILE A 745 15.52 21.24 30.92
CA ILE A 745 14.11 21.39 31.26
C ILE A 745 13.96 22.73 31.99
N LEU A 746 13.17 23.64 31.42
CA LEU A 746 12.94 24.98 31.97
C LEU A 746 11.78 24.97 32.99
N PRO A 747 11.77 25.94 33.93
CA PRO A 747 10.61 26.18 34.80
C PRO A 747 9.32 26.47 34.02
N ARG A 748 8.18 26.21 34.65
CA ARG A 748 6.86 26.51 34.08
C ARG A 748 6.62 28.02 34.17
N GLU A 749 5.95 28.62 33.19
CA GLU A 749 5.49 30.02 33.34
C GLU A 749 4.22 30.02 34.19
N ALA A 750 4.13 30.95 35.14
CA ALA A 750 2.91 31.19 35.91
C ALA A 750 1.76 31.42 34.92
N ALA A 751 0.73 30.57 34.99
CA ALA A 751 -0.41 30.70 34.10
C ALA A 751 -1.07 32.07 34.32
N THR A 752 -0.92 33.01 33.37
CA THR A 752 -1.81 34.17 33.28
C THR A 752 -3.23 33.63 33.17
N GLN A 753 -4.03 33.96 34.18
CA GLN A 753 -5.36 33.43 34.48
C GLN A 753 -6.23 33.26 33.22
N ARG A 754 -6.45 32.02 32.80
CA ARG A 754 -7.60 31.67 31.96
C ARG A 754 -8.83 31.53 32.89
N PRO A 755 -10.01 32.07 32.52
CA PRO A 755 -11.21 31.89 33.33
C PRO A 755 -11.61 30.40 33.30
N GLY A 756 -11.57 29.74 34.47
CA GLY A 756 -12.01 28.34 34.63
C GLY A 756 -11.00 27.36 35.20
N ALA A 757 -9.77 27.78 35.53
CA ALA A 757 -8.81 26.91 36.24
C ALA A 757 -8.99 26.99 37.76
N VAL A 758 -9.23 25.84 38.41
CA VAL A 758 -9.29 25.70 39.87
C VAL A 758 -7.85 25.64 40.43
N PRO A 759 -7.52 26.27 41.57
CA PRO A 759 -6.17 26.30 42.12
C PRO A 759 -5.80 24.97 42.77
N GLY A 760 -4.63 24.41 42.44
CA GLY A 760 -4.16 23.15 43.02
C GLY A 760 -2.66 22.93 42.86
N ASN A 761 -1.89 23.47 43.80
CA ASN A 761 -0.61 23.00 44.36
C ASN A 761 0.33 22.16 43.46
N VAL A 762 1.09 22.82 42.60
CA VAL A 762 2.49 22.44 42.32
C VAL A 762 3.25 23.77 42.28
N ASP A 763 4.39 23.89 42.96
CA ASP A 763 5.22 25.10 42.88
C ASP A 763 5.56 25.40 41.39
N ASP A 764 4.85 26.37 40.81
CA ASP A 764 4.94 26.76 39.39
C ASP A 764 6.35 27.23 38.97
N ALA A 765 7.27 27.35 39.92
CA ALA A 765 8.66 27.75 39.72
C ALA A 765 9.66 26.59 39.53
N THR A 766 9.25 25.32 39.65
CA THR A 766 10.17 24.16 39.60
C THR A 766 10.13 23.40 38.26
N PRO A 767 11.29 23.12 37.62
CA PRO A 767 11.35 22.31 36.41
C PRO A 767 11.03 20.83 36.71
N TRP A 768 10.58 20.09 35.69
CA TRP A 768 10.29 18.65 35.84
C TRP A 768 11.56 17.87 36.22
N PRO A 769 11.58 17.16 37.37
CA PRO A 769 12.78 16.48 37.84
C PRO A 769 13.15 15.28 36.96
N CYS A 770 14.42 15.14 36.59
CA CYS A 770 14.93 14.08 35.72
C CYS A 770 15.90 13.20 36.50
N ALA A 771 15.77 11.88 36.38
CA ALA A 771 16.65 10.89 36.99
C ALA A 771 17.99 10.76 36.25
N ASN A 772 18.02 11.10 34.96
CA ASN A 772 19.26 11.14 34.20
C ASN A 772 20.05 12.38 34.62
N GLU A 773 21.34 12.21 34.93
CA GLU A 773 22.26 13.29 35.29
C GLU A 773 22.29 14.40 34.22
N ILE A 774 22.23 14.00 32.94
CA ILE A 774 22.08 14.91 31.82
C ILE A 774 20.79 14.55 31.06
N ALA A 775 19.83 15.47 31.08
CA ALA A 775 18.61 15.33 30.29
C ALA A 775 18.95 15.44 28.80
N HIS A 776 18.43 14.50 28.01
CA HIS A 776 18.81 14.38 26.61
C HIS A 776 17.71 13.80 25.73
N ILE A 777 17.85 14.03 24.42
CA ILE A 777 17.01 13.44 23.37
C ILE A 777 17.91 12.57 22.49
N THR A 778 17.66 11.27 22.45
CA THR A 778 18.44 10.39 21.56
C THR A 778 17.96 10.56 20.12
N VAL A 779 18.89 10.87 19.20
CA VAL A 779 18.59 11.09 17.77
C VAL A 779 18.55 9.76 17.02
N GLY A 780 19.51 8.88 17.26
CA GLY A 780 19.64 7.61 16.54
C GLY A 780 20.90 6.85 16.92
N THR A 781 20.91 5.55 16.63
CA THR A 781 22.03 4.64 16.91
C THR A 781 22.54 4.00 15.62
N VAL A 782 23.85 3.75 15.52
CA VAL A 782 24.52 3.26 14.29
C VAL A 782 24.00 1.89 13.84
N ALA A 783 23.55 1.04 14.78
CA ALA A 783 23.13 -0.34 14.57
C ALA A 783 22.14 -0.81 15.67
N PRO A 784 21.29 -1.86 15.46
CA PRO A 784 20.20 -2.22 16.38
C PRO A 784 20.66 -2.73 17.74
N GLU A 785 21.88 -3.26 17.81
CA GLU A 785 22.53 -3.73 19.04
C GLU A 785 22.92 -2.58 19.98
N VAL A 786 23.13 -1.37 19.43
CA VAL A 786 23.42 -0.16 20.20
C VAL A 786 22.09 0.38 20.74
N LYS A 787 21.93 0.35 22.06
CA LYS A 787 20.68 0.72 22.72
C LYS A 787 20.64 2.23 22.97
N PRO A 788 19.47 2.89 22.82
CA PRO A 788 19.34 4.32 23.12
C PRO A 788 19.78 4.73 24.54
N LYS A 789 19.77 3.81 25.51
CA LYS A 789 20.28 4.08 26.86
C LYS A 789 21.77 4.47 26.90
N GLU A 790 22.55 4.05 25.89
CA GLU A 790 23.97 4.37 25.75
C GLU A 790 24.21 5.88 25.57
N SER A 791 23.15 6.67 25.30
CA SER A 791 23.22 8.13 25.34
C SER A 791 23.64 8.65 26.71
N ASN A 792 23.22 8.00 27.81
CA ASN A 792 23.69 8.37 29.16
C ASN A 792 25.19 8.10 29.32
N ASP A 793 25.66 6.97 28.80
CA ASP A 793 27.08 6.58 28.88
C ASP A 793 27.95 7.54 28.05
N LEU A 794 27.49 7.94 26.86
CA LEU A 794 28.14 8.96 26.03
C LEU A 794 28.20 10.31 26.75
N LEU A 795 27.09 10.77 27.32
CA LEU A 795 27.02 12.09 27.94
C LEU A 795 27.83 12.17 29.24
N LYS A 796 27.91 11.06 29.99
CA LYS A 796 28.82 10.96 31.15
C LYS A 796 30.28 11.11 30.73
N ARG A 797 30.70 10.35 29.71
CA ARG A 797 32.07 10.47 29.16
C ARG A 797 32.34 11.87 28.62
N TRP A 798 31.38 12.47 27.92
CA TRP A 798 31.48 13.84 27.44
C TRP A 798 31.68 14.86 28.57
N LEU A 799 31.01 14.69 29.71
CA LEU A 799 31.15 15.56 30.87
C LEU A 799 32.53 15.41 31.57
N GLU A 800 33.05 14.18 31.62
CA GLU A 800 34.32 13.84 32.28
C GLU A 800 35.55 14.16 31.39
N GLU A 801 35.47 13.87 30.10
CA GLU A 801 36.59 13.90 29.14
C GLU A 801 36.56 15.10 28.19
N GLY A 802 35.40 15.76 28.03
CA GLY A 802 35.17 16.79 27.01
C GLY A 802 34.98 16.22 25.60
N ALA A 803 34.74 17.08 24.61
CA ALA A 803 34.67 16.70 23.20
C ALA A 803 36.02 16.99 22.52
N THR A 804 36.80 15.96 22.19
CA THR A 804 38.05 16.13 21.45
C THR A 804 38.19 15.12 20.31
N PRO A 805 38.93 15.44 19.23
CA PRO A 805 39.20 14.48 18.18
C PRO A 805 39.85 13.19 18.67
N GLU A 806 40.66 13.25 19.74
CA GLU A 806 41.39 12.11 20.30
C GLU A 806 40.50 11.12 21.04
N ASN A 807 39.46 11.59 21.74
CA ASN A 807 38.50 10.72 22.44
C ASN A 807 37.29 10.32 21.58
N GLY A 808 37.20 10.86 20.37
CA GLY A 808 36.18 10.53 19.37
C GLY A 808 34.78 11.04 19.71
N ILE A 809 34.68 12.00 20.65
CA ILE A 809 33.44 12.67 21.01
C ILE A 809 33.39 14.02 20.29
N TYR A 810 32.29 14.24 19.58
CA TYR A 810 32.04 15.47 18.85
C TYR A 810 30.85 16.21 19.45
N GLU A 811 30.90 17.54 19.36
CA GLU A 811 29.81 18.39 19.81
C GLU A 811 29.59 19.56 18.84
N VAL A 812 28.34 20.03 18.79
CA VAL A 812 27.99 21.31 18.17
C VAL A 812 27.00 22.05 19.06
N GLU A 813 27.28 23.31 19.31
CA GLU A 813 26.40 24.19 20.08
C GLU A 813 25.24 24.68 19.21
N ILE A 814 24.04 24.82 19.79
CA ILE A 814 22.90 25.32 19.04
C ILE A 814 23.06 26.84 18.82
N PRO A 815 23.10 27.34 17.56
CA PRO A 815 23.47 28.74 17.27
C PRO A 815 22.50 29.80 17.80
N THR A 816 21.25 29.42 18.05
CA THR A 816 20.21 30.29 18.60
C THR A 816 19.52 29.60 19.78
N VAL A 817 19.04 30.37 20.75
CA VAL A 817 18.29 29.79 21.88
C VAL A 817 17.03 29.13 21.32
N LYS A 818 17.03 27.80 21.25
CA LYS A 818 15.91 27.01 20.76
C LYS A 818 15.17 26.40 21.94
N VAL A 819 14.00 26.96 22.24
CA VAL A 819 13.05 26.40 23.20
C VAL A 819 11.94 25.68 22.43
N VAL A 820 11.62 24.46 22.85
CA VAL A 820 10.54 23.63 22.31
C VAL A 820 9.53 23.30 23.40
N GLU A 821 8.26 23.27 23.02
CA GLU A 821 7.17 22.89 23.92
C GLU A 821 6.94 21.38 23.83
N GLY A 822 6.97 20.70 24.98
CA GLY A 822 6.75 19.27 25.11
C GLY A 822 5.62 18.94 26.08
N GLN A 823 5.24 17.66 26.12
CA GLN A 823 4.19 17.15 26.99
C GLN A 823 4.69 15.98 27.81
N VAL A 824 4.48 16.05 29.13
CA VAL A 824 4.86 15.00 30.06
C VAL A 824 3.82 13.88 30.04
N GLY A 825 4.28 12.65 29.92
CA GLY A 825 3.44 11.46 29.92
C GLY A 825 4.21 10.19 30.22
N GLU A 826 3.52 9.06 30.18
CA GLU A 826 4.07 7.74 30.42
C GLU A 826 4.21 6.92 29.12
N VAL A 827 5.09 5.92 29.17
CA VAL A 827 5.12 4.84 28.19
C VAL A 827 4.88 3.54 28.93
N MET A 828 3.86 2.81 28.49
CA MET A 828 3.47 1.52 29.05
C MET A 828 4.38 0.39 28.54
N ARG A 829 4.57 -0.64 29.36
CA ARG A 829 5.26 -1.87 28.96
C ARG A 829 4.52 -2.55 27.81
N ARG A 830 5.30 -2.84 26.76
CA ARG A 830 4.86 -3.62 25.60
C ARG A 830 4.56 -5.07 25.95
#